data_AF-A0A7X8VUQ7-F1
#
_entry.id   AF-A0A7X8VUQ7-F1
#
_cell.length_a   1.000
_cell.length_b   1.000
_cell.length_c   1.000
_cell.angle_alpha   90.00
_cell.angle_beta   90.00
_cell.angle_gamma   90.00
#
_symmetry.space_group_name_H-M   'P 1'
#
loop_
_entity.id
_entity.type
_entity.pdbx_description
1 polymer ?
#
loop_
_entity_poly.entity_id
_entity_poly.type
_entity_poly.pdbx_seq_one_letter_code
_entity_poly.pdbx_strand_id
1 'polypeptide(L)'
;MQISKPKLTILLLGGIIMPALLAGAEVDLFFPGKTSISCYTTKWKAGSDLNADSEVVQRNGEDYLKLTYHGTQGGARANLKIERPLLENKKRRLFYRIAYDGSDQPRFSISVIFHHDSQAVLVGSILLEQGEHDYLFEPGYRRAGASRNLHQASHVILDSGPENSGRSIFLKRIFLQEEELQLQQSREMPILQRRRSAEVLPEFHPLFAGKSLQVQAKYDEQALYLHTSASFGGRPPVALVKPGDNKGRLWHDELLELFFSGELDNQSCFQYVFNAAGTEWGFSNHYDVTAAAVTRHTDFIPEHTRSMRLEDNVWQTELTLPFASLRKTEREFVNFQIVQNISGAKADVWNPSDNYPPPRNYGLLYFNARPFGDGTSEILSVRCLEYAGMDKAGIAIALKNSGQAPGCQARVHLVAPDHSILTSELMPLEENLTVNGCKNLPGLYSIYLEVLNPAGSRFVTGVNCRNDREIPDRSSEIVLWPVPKKQQLSAEVRYDLAAAPVIRLPENASERTRLTARILADRLQGYTGREFTLAGSGSGGIALSLSPGGPPEGYRLTVTAQGVSISGSDEPGLYYGGVTLLQLLLSRFQPRNTILPGCELEDHPDLPVRVVEMVHPWTFPGWQLKDVRTMDYLIDWVRKYVADNKQNFLICDLSSLTRYKSQPEMNGTQSIYSLEDLSRLAQWCRDNFIELAPRWQLGSHANWWLTVTHPELREKGDATQADITHPDHDRIVFNCLQDVIQATGVKYIGIGSDEWWHSPKKDEQPDPLLRGKTRAQAFMEFHQRVAEFCRRQGVRPIMHEDMLVRWHNGHRYDVSAHLDQLPRDFIIVIWAYQDRNIQYLSEQGFEVWALPNANLSNSDNAYPSAKTLPQVRGFGWILYGFYSMYFNFQPSYSAANTLAAGFAWNTAGTGRQSLPEAIANGYLPTACQLRAVNHAPAGGSEIIPIAGEASLNIANIPTAFTGQVLPEEVPISGKFAELFFLHNITCPPGYLNPEQMKKLKSGWRQYLYGEPAGAYQVHYADGSTVDIPLTAFENIGFADVAAENTLLLAGRALYNRRDPEDSSKQIRYYQFAWNNPFPEREIRKISFVPETT
;
A
#
# COMPACT_ATOMS: atom_id res chain seq x y z
N MET A 1 4.30 -67.94 0.24
CA MET A 1 4.31 -68.63 1.54
C MET A 1 3.95 -67.59 2.59
N GLN A 2 2.86 -67.84 3.34
CA GLN A 2 2.21 -66.96 4.33
C GLN A 2 3.20 -66.45 5.40
N ILE A 3 2.99 -65.29 6.03
CA ILE A 3 2.23 -65.18 7.30
C ILE A 3 1.49 -63.82 7.42
N SER A 4 0.33 -63.92 8.04
CA SER A 4 -0.72 -62.94 8.33
C SER A 4 -0.53 -62.11 9.62
N LYS A 5 -1.04 -60.86 9.58
CA LYS A 5 -1.67 -59.96 10.61
C LYS A 5 -1.88 -60.46 12.06
N PRO A 6 -1.87 -59.59 13.11
CA PRO A 6 -3.02 -58.70 13.40
C PRO A 6 -2.75 -57.29 13.98
N LYS A 7 -3.83 -56.48 13.99
CA LYS A 7 -4.05 -55.16 14.60
C LYS A 7 -4.05 -55.23 16.15
N LEU A 8 -3.65 -54.16 16.84
CA LEU A 8 -4.40 -53.58 17.96
C LEU A 8 -4.02 -52.11 18.26
N THR A 9 -5.05 -51.34 18.58
CA THR A 9 -5.12 -49.91 18.96
C THR A 9 -4.72 -49.68 20.43
N ILE A 10 -4.14 -48.52 20.78
CA ILE A 10 -4.26 -47.74 22.06
C ILE A 10 -3.58 -46.37 21.81
N LEU A 11 -4.33 -45.28 21.65
CA LEU A 11 -4.76 -44.25 22.62
C LEU A 11 -3.66 -43.28 23.10
N LEU A 12 -3.87 -41.98 22.79
CA LEU A 12 -3.19 -40.82 23.39
C LEU A 12 -3.30 -40.83 24.91
N LEU A 13 -2.22 -40.45 25.60
CA LEU A 13 -2.24 -39.62 26.82
C LEU A 13 -0.83 -39.10 27.15
N GLY A 14 -0.68 -37.77 27.10
CA GLY A 14 0.05 -36.94 28.04
C GLY A 14 1.53 -37.20 28.34
N GLY A 15 2.37 -36.19 28.05
CA GLY A 15 3.61 -35.98 28.80
C GLY A 15 4.82 -35.64 27.93
N ILE A 16 5.01 -34.34 27.69
CA ILE A 16 6.28 -33.63 27.52
C ILE A 16 7.41 -34.46 26.88
N ILE A 17 7.53 -34.37 25.56
CA ILE A 17 8.79 -34.67 24.88
C ILE A 17 9.70 -33.44 25.08
N MET A 18 10.70 -33.58 25.94
CA MET A 18 11.91 -32.76 25.86
C MET A 18 12.52 -32.89 24.45
N PRO A 19 12.79 -31.80 23.72
CA PRO A 19 13.81 -31.85 22.68
C PRO A 19 15.16 -31.58 23.33
N ALA A 20 15.79 -32.64 23.84
CA ALA A 20 17.23 -32.66 24.01
C ALA A 20 17.88 -32.86 22.64
N LEU A 21 18.24 -31.76 21.98
CA LEU A 21 19.31 -31.66 20.97
C LEU A 21 19.54 -30.17 20.66
N LEU A 22 20.13 -29.46 21.64
CA LEU A 22 20.66 -28.11 21.49
C LEU A 22 22.15 -28.24 21.10
N ALA A 23 22.43 -28.48 19.83
CA ALA A 23 23.78 -28.37 19.28
C ALA A 23 23.78 -27.25 18.23
N GLY A 24 23.88 -26.01 18.72
CA GLY A 24 24.01 -24.78 17.92
C GLY A 24 25.09 -23.90 18.54
N ALA A 25 25.78 -23.08 17.74
CA ALA A 25 26.79 -22.17 18.26
C ALA A 25 26.14 -21.10 19.17
N GLU A 26 26.74 -20.85 20.33
CA GLU A 26 26.31 -19.77 21.23
C GLU A 26 27.14 -18.51 20.95
N VAL A 27 26.47 -17.36 20.89
CA VAL A 27 27.07 -16.04 20.75
C VAL A 27 26.69 -15.23 21.97
N ASP A 28 27.64 -15.02 22.87
CA ASP A 28 27.41 -14.24 24.07
C ASP A 28 27.29 -12.75 23.75
N LEU A 29 26.20 -12.14 24.22
CA LEU A 29 25.96 -10.71 24.13
C LEU A 29 26.45 -9.99 25.38
N PHE A 30 26.40 -10.66 26.53
CA PHE A 30 26.79 -10.10 27.81
C PHE A 30 27.49 -11.13 28.70
N PHE A 31 28.61 -10.69 29.27
CA PHE A 31 29.28 -11.33 30.40
C PHE A 31 29.60 -10.30 31.50
N PRO A 32 29.37 -10.65 32.78
CA PRO A 32 29.78 -9.84 33.92
C PRO A 32 31.26 -9.46 33.86
N GLY A 33 31.57 -8.18 34.14
CA GLY A 33 32.94 -7.65 34.13
C GLY A 33 33.56 -7.42 32.74
N LYS A 34 32.95 -7.92 31.66
CA LYS A 34 33.44 -7.75 30.28
C LYS A 34 32.56 -6.84 29.44
N THR A 35 31.26 -6.88 29.68
CA THR A 35 30.27 -6.08 28.94
C THR A 35 29.52 -5.18 29.92
N SER A 36 29.30 -3.92 29.55
CA SER A 36 28.54 -2.99 30.39
C SER A 36 27.03 -3.13 30.17
N ILE A 37 26.25 -3.16 31.26
CA ILE A 37 24.80 -2.98 31.25
C ILE A 37 24.48 -1.64 31.90
N SER A 38 23.55 -0.88 31.31
CA SER A 38 23.05 0.36 31.89
C SER A 38 21.82 0.08 32.74
N CYS A 39 21.86 0.45 34.02
CA CYS A 39 20.73 0.33 34.92
C CYS A 39 20.15 1.71 35.27
N TYR A 40 18.83 1.88 35.21
CA TYR A 40 18.18 3.14 35.56
C TYR A 40 16.67 2.99 35.82
N THR A 41 16.10 3.98 36.52
CA THR A 41 14.65 4.14 36.73
C THR A 41 13.90 4.52 35.46
N THR A 42 12.74 3.92 35.23
CA THR A 42 11.85 4.22 34.09
C THR A 42 11.06 5.52 34.30
N LYS A 43 11.75 6.67 34.26
CA LYS A 43 11.19 8.00 34.60
C LYS A 43 10.00 8.47 33.75
N TRP A 44 9.75 7.83 32.60
CA TRP A 44 8.56 8.10 31.78
C TRP A 44 7.27 7.56 32.41
N LYS A 45 7.36 6.69 33.43
CA LYS A 45 6.23 6.37 34.29
C LYS A 45 6.12 7.44 35.38
N ALA A 46 5.00 8.17 35.40
CA ALA A 46 4.77 9.23 36.38
C ALA A 46 4.95 8.70 37.82
N GLY A 47 5.78 9.41 38.61
CA GLY A 47 6.05 9.05 40.01
C GLY A 47 7.02 7.88 40.23
N SER A 48 7.65 7.32 39.18
CA SER A 48 8.55 6.18 39.32
C SER A 48 9.78 6.48 40.18
N ASP A 49 9.96 5.71 41.24
CA ASP A 49 11.13 5.76 42.14
C ASP A 49 11.92 4.44 42.16
N LEU A 50 11.41 3.38 41.52
CA LEU A 50 12.10 2.09 41.46
C LEU A 50 13.42 2.22 40.68
N ASN A 51 14.54 1.92 41.35
CA ASN A 51 15.88 1.90 40.80
C ASN A 51 16.41 0.47 40.72
N ALA A 52 17.32 0.23 39.77
CA ALA A 52 18.09 -0.99 39.67
C ALA A 52 19.58 -0.64 39.85
N ASP A 53 20.20 -1.24 40.86
CA ASP A 53 21.64 -1.15 41.08
C ASP A 53 22.29 -2.46 40.64
N SER A 54 23.53 -2.37 40.18
CA SER A 54 24.25 -3.52 39.63
C SER A 54 25.70 -3.58 40.13
N GLU A 55 26.13 -4.74 40.61
CA GLU A 55 27.52 -5.01 41.00
C GLU A 55 27.97 -6.38 40.47
N VAL A 56 29.24 -6.49 40.07
CA VAL A 56 29.82 -7.79 39.70
C VAL A 56 30.23 -8.51 40.99
N VAL A 57 29.74 -9.73 41.17
CA VAL A 57 30.00 -10.58 42.33
C VAL A 57 30.47 -11.96 41.89
N GLN A 58 31.21 -12.63 42.76
CA GLN A 58 31.69 -13.99 42.55
C GLN A 58 30.77 -14.99 43.27
N ARG A 59 30.31 -16.01 42.55
CA ARG A 59 29.58 -17.15 43.11
C ARG A 59 30.19 -18.44 42.56
N ASN A 60 30.57 -19.37 43.45
CA ASN A 60 31.16 -20.66 43.07
C ASN A 60 32.36 -20.55 42.09
N GLY A 61 33.12 -19.46 42.14
CA GLY A 61 34.27 -19.22 41.27
C GLY A 61 33.93 -18.63 39.89
N GLU A 62 32.68 -18.24 39.64
CA GLU A 62 32.24 -17.59 38.42
C GLU A 62 31.69 -16.18 38.70
N ASP A 63 31.86 -15.25 37.75
CA ASP A 63 31.33 -13.89 37.84
C ASP A 63 29.84 -13.83 37.49
N TYR A 64 29.07 -13.09 38.30
CA TYR A 64 27.66 -12.77 38.08
C TYR A 64 27.48 -11.27 38.20
N LEU A 65 26.56 -10.69 37.42
CA LEU A 65 26.04 -9.36 37.67
C LEU A 65 24.86 -9.48 38.62
N LYS A 66 25.06 -9.10 39.88
CA LYS A 66 23.98 -9.00 40.85
C LYS A 66 23.20 -7.72 40.58
N LEU A 67 21.92 -7.87 40.28
CA LEU A 67 20.97 -6.76 40.13
C LEU A 67 20.10 -6.68 41.37
N THR A 68 20.10 -5.53 42.04
CA THR A 68 19.28 -5.27 43.23
C THR A 68 18.31 -4.14 42.95
N TYR A 69 17.04 -4.33 43.35
CA TYR A 69 15.97 -3.38 43.07
C TYR A 69 15.51 -2.67 44.34
N HIS A 70 15.39 -1.35 44.29
CA HIS A 70 15.01 -0.51 45.44
C HIS A 70 13.98 0.55 45.03
N GLY A 71 12.96 0.78 45.85
CA GLY A 71 11.89 1.75 45.59
C GLY A 71 10.49 1.17 45.85
N THR A 72 9.44 1.94 45.58
CA THR A 72 8.07 1.58 45.98
C THR A 72 7.07 1.60 44.83
N GLN A 73 7.38 2.27 43.72
CA GLN A 73 6.44 2.47 42.61
C GLN A 73 7.17 2.69 41.25
N GLY A 74 6.47 2.41 40.15
CA GLY A 74 6.96 2.61 38.79
C GLY A 74 7.69 1.40 38.20
N GLY A 75 8.94 1.56 37.77
CA GLY A 75 9.72 0.45 37.19
C GLY A 75 11.21 0.76 37.03
N ALA A 76 12.03 -0.28 36.96
CA ALA A 76 13.47 -0.20 36.80
C ALA A 76 13.92 -1.08 35.63
N ARG A 77 15.03 -0.69 34.99
CA ARG A 77 15.51 -1.28 33.74
C ARG A 77 16.98 -1.63 33.85
N ALA A 78 17.34 -2.84 33.40
CA ALA A 78 18.70 -3.23 33.03
C ALA A 78 18.75 -3.38 31.50
N ASN A 79 19.57 -2.55 30.85
CA ASN A 79 19.61 -2.41 29.40
C ASN A 79 20.99 -2.76 28.84
N LEU A 80 21.03 -3.76 27.96
CA LEU A 80 22.20 -4.06 27.13
C LEU A 80 21.99 -3.47 25.73
N LYS A 81 22.91 -2.61 25.29
CA LYS A 81 22.96 -2.10 23.93
C LYS A 81 23.84 -3.00 23.06
N ILE A 82 23.32 -3.40 21.91
CA ILE A 82 24.06 -4.06 20.83
C ILE A 82 24.43 -2.96 19.83
N GLU A 83 25.72 -2.79 19.55
CA GLU A 83 26.18 -1.64 18.76
C GLU A 83 25.96 -1.82 17.26
N ARG A 84 25.99 -3.06 16.77
CA ARG A 84 25.89 -3.38 15.35
C ARG A 84 24.87 -4.49 15.13
N PRO A 85 24.05 -4.40 14.07
CA PRO A 85 23.19 -5.50 13.66
C PRO A 85 23.99 -6.78 13.40
N LEU A 86 23.38 -7.91 13.74
CA LEU A 86 23.84 -9.23 13.35
C LEU A 86 23.34 -9.54 11.93
N LEU A 87 24.04 -10.42 11.22
CA LEU A 87 23.64 -10.83 9.87
C LEU A 87 22.33 -11.65 9.91
N GLU A 88 21.44 -11.44 8.94
CA GLU A 88 20.13 -12.12 8.86
C GLU A 88 20.23 -13.62 8.47
N ASN A 89 21.42 -14.13 8.19
CA ASN A 89 21.68 -15.47 7.63
C ASN A 89 21.65 -16.65 8.63
N LYS A 90 21.27 -16.42 9.89
CA LYS A 90 21.13 -17.46 10.92
C LYS A 90 19.84 -17.24 11.69
N LYS A 91 19.23 -18.31 12.17
CA LYS A 91 18.10 -18.23 13.10
C LYS A 91 18.62 -18.08 14.52
N ARG A 92 18.13 -17.14 15.32
CA ARG A 92 18.63 -16.88 16.68
C ARG A 92 17.54 -16.88 17.73
N ARG A 93 17.86 -17.47 18.89
CA ARG A 93 17.03 -17.42 20.10
C ARG A 93 17.81 -16.77 21.23
N LEU A 94 17.13 -15.91 21.98
CA LEU A 94 17.72 -15.17 23.08
C LEU A 94 17.49 -15.91 24.40
N PHE A 95 18.56 -16.04 25.17
CA PHE A 95 18.55 -16.65 26.49
C PHE A 95 19.17 -15.74 27.53
N TYR A 96 18.63 -15.81 28.74
CA TYR A 96 19.21 -15.24 29.95
C TYR A 96 19.54 -16.36 30.92
N ARG A 97 20.80 -16.48 31.35
CA ARG A 97 21.17 -17.39 32.44
C ARG A 97 21.17 -16.62 33.75
N ILE A 98 20.21 -16.93 34.62
CA ILE A 98 19.97 -16.21 35.87
C ILE A 98 19.94 -17.20 37.02
N ALA A 99 20.63 -16.85 38.12
CA ALA A 99 20.47 -17.51 39.40
C ALA A 99 19.60 -16.67 40.34
N TYR A 100 18.65 -17.33 41.01
CA TYR A 100 17.76 -16.72 42.00
C TYR A 100 17.72 -17.56 43.28
N ASP A 101 17.94 -16.92 44.43
CA ASP A 101 18.05 -17.63 45.71
C ASP A 101 16.69 -17.80 46.43
N GLY A 102 15.68 -17.02 46.05
CA GLY A 102 14.35 -17.05 46.64
C GLY A 102 13.54 -18.27 46.21
N SER A 103 12.59 -18.68 47.06
CA SER A 103 11.66 -19.78 46.78
C SER A 103 10.34 -19.35 46.13
N ASP A 104 10.14 -18.05 45.93
CA ASP A 104 9.03 -17.46 45.16
C ASP A 104 9.36 -17.41 43.65
N GLN A 105 8.38 -17.05 42.81
CA GLN A 105 8.54 -16.97 41.36
C GLN A 105 8.34 -15.53 40.84
N PRO A 106 9.30 -14.61 41.08
CA PRO A 106 9.15 -13.22 40.66
C PRO A 106 9.11 -13.11 39.13
N ARG A 107 8.25 -12.23 38.62
CA ARG A 107 8.08 -11.98 37.19
C ARG A 107 8.97 -10.84 36.74
N PHE A 108 9.65 -11.03 35.62
CA PHE A 108 10.39 -9.98 34.92
C PHE A 108 9.90 -9.88 33.47
N SER A 109 9.91 -8.67 32.93
CA SER A 109 9.61 -8.46 31.51
C SER A 109 10.89 -8.35 30.72
N ILE A 110 10.96 -9.00 29.57
CA ILE A 110 12.06 -8.87 28.62
C ILE A 110 11.56 -8.05 27.45
N SER A 111 12.31 -7.01 27.06
CA SER A 111 12.06 -6.24 25.85
C SER A 111 13.26 -6.33 24.90
N VAL A 112 13.01 -6.47 23.60
CA VAL A 112 14.04 -6.40 22.55
C VAL A 112 13.67 -5.30 21.58
N ILE A 113 14.55 -4.31 21.39
CA ILE A 113 14.40 -3.19 20.43
C ILE A 113 15.35 -3.42 19.26
N PHE A 114 15.07 -2.83 18.08
CA PHE A 114 15.82 -3.09 16.86
C PHE A 114 16.50 -1.84 16.28
N HIS A 115 17.54 -2.04 15.46
CA HIS A 115 18.33 -0.97 14.82
C HIS A 115 17.56 -0.29 13.68
N HIS A 116 16.79 -1.07 12.91
CA HIS A 116 16.05 -0.56 11.75
C HIS A 116 14.83 0.28 12.13
N ASP A 117 14.29 0.09 13.33
CA ASP A 117 13.15 0.83 13.83
C ASP A 117 13.14 0.88 15.36
N SER A 118 13.29 2.08 15.92
CA SER A 118 13.26 2.31 17.37
C SER A 118 11.89 2.03 18.01
N GLN A 119 10.81 1.94 17.23
CA GLN A 119 9.47 1.54 17.69
C GLN A 119 9.25 0.03 17.63
N ALA A 120 10.09 -0.69 16.88
CA ALA A 120 10.04 -2.14 16.81
C ALA A 120 10.46 -2.71 18.17
N VAL A 121 9.54 -3.40 18.83
CA VAL A 121 9.81 -4.06 20.11
C VAL A 121 9.17 -5.44 20.19
N LEU A 122 9.92 -6.42 20.66
CA LEU A 122 9.39 -7.69 21.15
C LEU A 122 9.32 -7.62 22.67
N VAL A 123 8.19 -8.00 23.26
CA VAL A 123 8.03 -8.06 24.71
C VAL A 123 7.59 -9.45 25.13
N GLY A 124 8.26 -9.99 26.12
CA GLY A 124 7.97 -11.26 26.76
C GLY A 124 8.11 -11.13 28.27
N SER A 125 7.90 -12.23 28.98
CA SER A 125 8.14 -12.27 30.41
C SER A 125 8.68 -13.63 30.83
N ILE A 126 9.52 -13.63 31.85
CA ILE A 126 10.03 -14.83 32.49
C ILE A 126 9.58 -14.83 33.96
N LEU A 127 9.32 -16.01 34.49
CA LEU A 127 9.14 -16.24 35.93
C LEU A 127 10.40 -16.93 36.42
N LEU A 128 11.08 -16.34 37.40
CA LEU A 128 12.31 -16.95 37.92
C LEU A 128 11.97 -18.12 38.85
N GLU A 129 12.82 -19.12 38.85
CA GLU A 129 12.73 -20.30 39.70
C GLU A 129 13.95 -20.31 40.62
N GLN A 130 13.82 -20.96 41.78
CA GLN A 130 14.94 -21.10 42.70
C GLN A 130 16.09 -21.88 42.03
N GLY A 131 17.32 -21.37 42.16
CA GLY A 131 18.52 -21.93 41.54
C GLY A 131 18.96 -21.19 40.28
N GLU A 132 19.92 -21.77 39.56
CA GLU A 132 20.42 -21.27 38.28
C GLU A 132 19.74 -21.96 37.11
N HIS A 133 19.14 -21.17 36.21
CA HIS A 133 18.42 -21.68 35.06
C HIS A 133 18.68 -20.83 33.80
N ASP A 134 18.49 -21.46 32.65
CA ASP A 134 18.42 -20.78 31.35
C ASP A 134 16.98 -20.41 31.02
N TYR A 135 16.71 -19.12 30.94
CA TYR A 135 15.42 -18.58 30.57
C TYR A 135 15.42 -18.20 29.11
N LEU A 136 14.64 -18.92 28.31
CA LEU A 136 14.36 -18.58 26.92
C LEU A 136 13.47 -17.35 26.85
N PHE A 137 13.84 -16.38 26.01
CA PHE A 137 12.96 -15.30 25.63
C PHE A 137 11.90 -15.79 24.64
N GLU A 138 10.65 -15.90 25.11
CA GLU A 138 9.48 -16.12 24.28
C GLU A 138 8.63 -14.84 24.23
N PRO A 139 8.61 -14.12 23.10
CA PRO A 139 7.84 -12.88 23.01
C PRO A 139 6.33 -13.17 22.97
N GLY A 140 5.60 -12.64 23.95
CA GLY A 140 4.13 -12.65 24.00
C GLY A 140 3.48 -11.45 23.31
N TYR A 141 4.27 -10.42 22.98
CA TYR A 141 3.82 -9.20 22.32
C TYR A 141 4.87 -8.74 21.30
N ARG A 142 4.41 -8.25 20.15
CA ARG A 142 5.24 -7.72 19.05
C ARG A 142 4.65 -6.39 18.61
N ARG A 143 5.48 -5.35 18.56
CA ARG A 143 5.16 -4.02 18.04
C ARG A 143 6.09 -3.69 16.88
N ALA A 144 5.57 -3.04 15.85
CA ALA A 144 6.24 -2.67 14.60
C ALA A 144 6.80 -3.88 13.83
N GLY A 145 7.67 -3.61 12.85
CA GLY A 145 8.43 -4.62 12.08
C GLY A 145 9.51 -5.36 12.88
N ALA A 146 9.33 -5.57 14.19
CA ALA A 146 10.29 -6.24 15.06
C ALA A 146 10.56 -7.67 14.59
N SER A 147 11.80 -8.00 14.23
CA SER A 147 12.10 -9.34 13.68
C SER A 147 12.15 -10.39 14.78
N ARG A 148 11.49 -11.54 14.58
CA ARG A 148 11.57 -12.66 15.52
C ARG A 148 12.94 -13.36 15.53
N ASN A 149 13.76 -13.12 14.51
CA ASN A 149 15.09 -13.69 14.36
C ASN A 149 16.19 -12.84 15.04
N LEU A 150 15.85 -11.70 15.65
CA LEU A 150 16.80 -10.89 16.46
C LEU A 150 18.05 -10.36 15.72
N HIS A 151 18.14 -10.53 14.40
CA HIS A 151 19.32 -10.12 13.61
C HIS A 151 19.54 -8.60 13.63
N GLN A 152 18.48 -7.80 13.79
CA GLN A 152 18.57 -6.35 13.96
C GLN A 152 18.44 -5.92 15.43
N ALA A 153 18.54 -6.81 16.42
CA ALA A 153 18.39 -6.42 17.82
C ALA A 153 19.45 -5.36 18.19
N SER A 154 18.98 -4.20 18.68
CA SER A 154 19.80 -3.08 19.13
C SER A 154 19.83 -2.98 20.65
N HIS A 155 18.76 -3.42 21.33
CA HIS A 155 18.72 -3.45 22.78
C HIS A 155 18.06 -4.73 23.25
N VAL A 156 18.63 -5.30 24.30
CA VAL A 156 18.07 -6.44 25.02
C VAL A 156 17.95 -6.03 26.48
N ILE A 157 16.70 -5.99 26.95
CA ILE A 157 16.32 -5.31 28.18
C ILE A 157 15.64 -6.29 29.12
N LEU A 158 15.99 -6.21 30.40
CA LEU A 158 15.29 -6.84 31.51
C LEU A 158 14.65 -5.75 32.38
N ASP A 159 13.33 -5.65 32.33
CA ASP A 159 12.52 -4.71 33.09
C ASP A 159 11.92 -5.37 34.34
N SER A 160 11.85 -4.59 35.42
CA SER A 160 11.31 -5.00 36.72
C SER A 160 10.26 -4.02 37.25
N GLY A 161 9.24 -4.54 37.91
CA GLY A 161 8.18 -3.77 38.58
C GLY A 161 8.36 -3.68 40.11
N PRO A 162 7.57 -2.85 40.79
CA PRO A 162 7.69 -2.60 42.24
C PRO A 162 7.51 -3.85 43.09
N GLU A 163 6.81 -4.85 42.57
CA GLU A 163 6.63 -6.16 43.18
C GLU A 163 7.95 -6.87 43.46
N ASN A 164 9.05 -6.49 42.79
CA ASN A 164 10.39 -7.07 42.93
C ASN A 164 11.32 -6.24 43.85
N SER A 165 10.84 -5.17 44.46
CA SER A 165 11.63 -4.34 45.38
C SER A 165 12.21 -5.16 46.53
N GLY A 166 13.47 -4.91 46.88
CA GLY A 166 14.24 -5.65 47.88
C GLY A 166 14.79 -7.00 47.41
N ARG A 167 14.48 -7.46 46.20
CA ARG A 167 15.05 -8.70 45.63
C ARG A 167 16.41 -8.46 44.99
N SER A 168 17.22 -9.52 44.97
CA SER A 168 18.44 -9.60 44.18
C SER A 168 18.36 -10.78 43.22
N ILE A 169 18.75 -10.56 41.97
CA ILE A 169 18.94 -11.62 40.97
C ILE A 169 20.38 -11.61 40.48
N PHE A 170 20.88 -12.75 40.03
CA PHE A 170 22.28 -12.91 39.65
C PHE A 170 22.34 -13.31 38.17
N LEU A 171 22.58 -12.34 37.31
CA LEU A 171 22.66 -12.53 35.86
C LEU A 171 24.07 -13.00 35.47
N LYS A 172 24.18 -14.24 35.01
CA LYS A 172 25.45 -14.86 34.61
C LYS A 172 25.84 -14.53 33.17
N ARG A 173 24.88 -14.61 32.25
CA ARG A 173 25.10 -14.30 30.83
C ARG A 173 23.80 -13.98 30.10
N ILE A 174 23.91 -13.20 29.03
CA ILE A 174 22.88 -13.06 27.99
C ILE A 174 23.51 -13.56 26.71
N PHE A 175 22.89 -14.53 26.05
CA PHE A 175 23.47 -15.18 24.88
C PHE A 175 22.41 -15.48 23.83
N LEU A 176 22.86 -15.50 22.57
CA LEU A 176 22.08 -15.97 21.45
C LEU A 176 22.51 -17.39 21.12
N GLN A 177 21.53 -18.26 20.89
CA GLN A 177 21.78 -19.55 20.30
C GLN A 177 21.48 -19.48 18.81
N GLU A 178 22.48 -19.78 17.99
CA GLU A 178 22.31 -19.89 16.54
C GLU A 178 21.80 -21.28 16.17
N GLU A 179 20.71 -21.31 15.41
CA GLU A 179 20.13 -22.51 14.82
C GLU A 179 20.40 -22.52 13.31
N GLU A 180 20.56 -23.71 12.74
CA GLU A 180 20.58 -23.86 11.29
C GLU A 180 19.24 -23.41 10.68
N LEU A 181 19.34 -22.73 9.54
CA LEU A 181 18.15 -22.34 8.79
C LEU A 181 17.48 -23.59 8.22
N GLN A 182 16.30 -23.91 8.75
CA GLN A 182 15.49 -25.00 8.22
C GLN A 182 14.69 -24.50 7.02
N LEU A 183 15.04 -24.96 5.82
CA LEU A 183 14.31 -24.66 4.60
C LEU A 183 12.91 -25.28 4.66
N GLN A 184 11.88 -24.44 4.63
CA GLN A 184 10.47 -24.89 4.56
C GLN A 184 10.00 -25.06 3.13
N GLN A 185 10.34 -24.10 2.26
CA GLN A 185 9.91 -24.11 0.87
C GLN A 185 11.02 -23.60 -0.04
N SER A 186 11.16 -24.22 -1.20
CA SER A 186 11.98 -23.71 -2.29
C SER A 186 11.11 -23.63 -3.53
N ARG A 187 10.94 -22.41 -4.05
CA ARG A 187 10.10 -22.12 -5.22
C ARG A 187 10.97 -21.61 -6.35
N GLU A 188 10.81 -22.17 -7.53
CA GLU A 188 11.45 -21.64 -8.74
C GLU A 188 10.88 -20.26 -9.07
N MET A 189 11.76 -19.35 -9.48
CA MET A 189 11.39 -18.06 -10.02
C MET A 189 11.69 -18.07 -11.52
N PRO A 190 10.69 -18.32 -12.39
CA PRO A 190 10.92 -18.44 -13.82
C PRO A 190 11.64 -17.21 -14.36
N ILE A 191 12.73 -17.42 -15.10
CA ILE A 191 13.46 -16.34 -15.76
C ILE A 191 12.66 -15.93 -17.00
N LEU A 192 12.07 -14.73 -16.94
CA LEU A 192 11.28 -14.16 -18.01
C LEU A 192 12.16 -13.55 -19.11
N GLN A 193 13.31 -13.00 -18.73
CA GLN A 193 14.20 -12.31 -19.66
C GLN A 193 15.65 -12.35 -19.15
N ARG A 194 16.59 -12.61 -20.06
CA ARG A 194 18.02 -12.37 -19.85
C ARG A 194 18.40 -11.03 -20.45
N ARG A 195 19.13 -10.21 -19.71
CA ARG A 195 19.51 -8.85 -20.11
C ARG A 195 20.86 -8.93 -20.80
N ARG A 196 20.95 -8.35 -22.00
CA ARG A 196 22.25 -8.20 -22.67
C ARG A 196 23.13 -7.26 -21.87
N SER A 197 24.39 -7.60 -21.69
CA SER A 197 25.38 -6.76 -21.03
C SER A 197 26.60 -6.55 -21.91
N ALA A 198 27.31 -5.43 -21.71
CA ALA A 198 28.54 -5.14 -22.41
C ALA A 198 29.53 -4.36 -21.52
N GLU A 199 30.79 -4.72 -21.67
CA GLU A 199 31.92 -4.01 -21.06
C GLU A 199 32.24 -2.74 -21.86
N VAL A 200 32.52 -1.65 -21.16
CA VAL A 200 33.02 -0.40 -21.73
C VAL A 200 34.38 -0.09 -21.12
N LEU A 201 35.35 0.19 -21.99
CA LEU A 201 36.74 0.47 -21.63
C LEU A 201 37.09 1.95 -21.90
N PRO A 202 38.28 2.42 -21.48
CA PRO A 202 38.71 3.79 -21.76
C PRO A 202 38.94 4.10 -23.25
N GLU A 203 39.08 3.05 -24.08
CA GLU A 203 39.21 3.15 -25.53
C GLU A 203 37.91 2.71 -26.23
N PHE A 204 37.73 3.12 -27.49
CA PHE A 204 36.54 2.73 -28.26
C PHE A 204 36.55 1.24 -28.60
N HIS A 205 35.48 0.54 -28.20
CA HIS A 205 35.25 -0.85 -28.55
C HIS A 205 33.84 -1.06 -29.13
N PRO A 206 33.66 -2.06 -30.01
CA PRO A 206 32.33 -2.45 -30.50
C PRO A 206 31.40 -2.84 -29.36
N LEU A 207 30.21 -2.24 -29.35
CA LEU A 207 29.19 -2.42 -28.31
C LEU A 207 27.99 -3.21 -28.84
N PHE A 208 27.47 -2.84 -30.01
CA PHE A 208 26.30 -3.47 -30.61
C PHE A 208 26.38 -3.41 -32.14
N ALA A 209 26.10 -4.55 -32.77
CA ALA A 209 25.99 -4.70 -34.23
C ALA A 209 24.59 -5.20 -34.57
N GLY A 210 23.68 -4.27 -34.82
CA GLY A 210 22.35 -4.51 -35.37
C GLY A 210 22.37 -4.75 -36.88
N LYS A 211 21.19 -4.90 -37.48
CA LYS A 211 21.04 -5.07 -38.93
C LYS A 211 21.48 -3.84 -39.72
N SER A 212 21.18 -2.67 -39.16
CA SER A 212 21.42 -1.36 -39.73
C SER A 212 22.27 -0.48 -38.83
N LEU A 213 22.22 -0.66 -37.50
CA LEU A 213 22.95 0.13 -36.51
C LEU A 213 24.23 -0.56 -36.05
N GLN A 214 25.37 0.12 -36.17
CA GLN A 214 26.62 -0.22 -35.50
C GLN A 214 26.86 0.78 -34.37
N VAL A 215 27.33 0.30 -33.22
CA VAL A 215 27.61 1.12 -32.03
C VAL A 215 28.97 0.74 -31.47
N GLN A 216 29.79 1.74 -31.17
CA GLN A 216 31.00 1.63 -30.36
C GLN A 216 30.88 2.53 -29.14
N ALA A 217 31.51 2.15 -28.04
CA ALA A 217 31.50 2.92 -26.81
C ALA A 217 32.89 2.98 -26.16
N LYS A 218 33.13 4.07 -25.44
CA LYS A 218 34.20 4.19 -24.45
C LYS A 218 33.72 5.04 -23.25
N TYR A 219 34.48 5.07 -22.17
CA TYR A 219 34.16 5.92 -21.02
C TYR A 219 35.41 6.54 -20.38
N ASP A 220 35.21 7.59 -19.60
CA ASP A 220 36.17 8.05 -18.59
C ASP A 220 35.45 8.29 -17.25
N GLU A 221 36.11 8.88 -16.26
CA GLU A 221 35.49 9.13 -14.95
C GLU A 221 34.26 10.06 -15.00
N GLN A 222 34.12 10.86 -16.05
CA GLN A 222 33.12 11.92 -16.16
C GLN A 222 31.99 11.58 -17.14
N ALA A 223 32.26 10.82 -18.21
CA ALA A 223 31.33 10.66 -19.31
C ALA A 223 31.38 9.30 -20.03
N LEU A 224 30.26 8.99 -20.68
CA LEU A 224 30.12 7.94 -21.68
C LEU A 224 30.22 8.54 -23.08
N TYR A 225 30.99 7.90 -23.96
CA TYR A 225 31.13 8.29 -25.35
C TYR A 225 30.57 7.19 -26.26
N LEU A 226 29.75 7.56 -27.23
CA LEU A 226 29.14 6.64 -28.20
C LEU A 226 29.46 7.09 -29.63
N HIS A 227 29.91 6.16 -30.46
CA HIS A 227 29.96 6.31 -31.90
C HIS A 227 28.93 5.38 -32.52
N THR A 228 28.00 5.92 -33.29
CA THR A 228 26.98 5.13 -33.99
C THR A 228 27.07 5.32 -35.50
N SER A 229 26.67 4.28 -36.24
CA SER A 229 26.54 4.31 -37.69
C SER A 229 25.28 3.53 -38.09
N ALA A 230 24.26 4.21 -38.60
CA ALA A 230 22.99 3.63 -39.01
C ALA A 230 22.83 3.66 -40.55
N SER A 231 22.70 2.50 -41.20
CA SER A 231 22.48 2.39 -42.64
C SER A 231 20.99 2.28 -42.99
N PHE A 232 20.52 3.19 -43.86
CA PHE A 232 19.14 3.24 -44.34
C PHE A 232 18.91 2.41 -45.62
N GLY A 233 19.79 1.45 -45.92
CA GLY A 233 19.59 0.50 -47.02
C GLY A 233 19.50 1.15 -48.40
N GLY A 234 20.18 2.29 -48.60
CA GLY A 234 20.21 3.02 -49.88
C GLY A 234 19.00 3.90 -50.17
N ARG A 235 18.12 4.13 -49.18
CA ARG A 235 16.99 5.07 -49.27
C ARG A 235 17.16 6.20 -48.26
N PRO A 236 16.81 7.45 -48.60
CA PRO A 236 16.79 8.52 -47.62
C PRO A 236 15.63 8.34 -46.63
N PRO A 237 15.74 8.89 -45.40
CA PRO A 237 14.61 9.01 -44.47
C PRO A 237 13.38 9.66 -45.13
N VAL A 238 12.19 9.15 -44.84
CA VAL A 238 10.91 9.58 -45.45
C VAL A 238 10.25 10.71 -44.66
N ALA A 239 10.82 11.07 -43.51
CA ALA A 239 10.36 12.16 -42.65
C ALA A 239 8.94 11.93 -42.07
N LEU A 240 8.63 10.70 -41.63
CA LEU A 240 7.33 10.36 -41.05
C LEU A 240 7.21 10.93 -39.63
N VAL A 241 6.37 11.96 -39.43
CA VAL A 241 6.20 12.62 -38.12
C VAL A 241 5.93 11.60 -37.00
N LYS A 242 6.70 11.69 -35.90
CA LYS A 242 6.56 10.84 -34.72
C LYS A 242 5.19 11.04 -34.08
N PRO A 243 4.39 9.97 -33.88
CA PRO A 243 3.16 10.05 -33.11
C PRO A 243 3.45 10.58 -31.69
N GLY A 244 2.77 11.67 -31.29
CA GLY A 244 2.95 12.32 -29.99
C GLY A 244 3.94 13.50 -29.96
N ASP A 245 4.61 13.81 -31.08
CA ASP A 245 5.33 15.08 -31.21
C ASP A 245 4.37 16.22 -31.59
N ASN A 246 3.96 17.01 -30.60
CA ASN A 246 3.06 18.14 -30.79
C ASN A 246 3.68 19.30 -31.60
N LYS A 247 4.97 19.22 -31.97
CA LYS A 247 5.68 20.23 -32.78
C LYS A 247 5.91 19.79 -34.23
N GLY A 248 5.71 18.51 -34.56
CA GLY A 248 5.85 17.97 -35.93
C GLY A 248 7.27 17.97 -36.50
N ARG A 249 8.31 17.88 -35.65
CA ARG A 249 9.73 18.05 -36.03
C ARG A 249 10.58 16.77 -35.90
N LEU A 250 10.08 15.75 -35.21
CA LEU A 250 10.72 14.44 -35.09
C LEU A 250 10.14 13.48 -36.14
N TRP A 251 11.01 12.78 -36.86
CA TRP A 251 10.59 11.78 -37.85
C TRP A 251 10.89 10.36 -37.35
N HIS A 252 9.83 9.59 -37.09
CA HIS A 252 9.88 8.26 -36.48
C HIS A 252 10.80 7.29 -37.21
N ASP A 253 10.90 7.41 -38.53
CA ASP A 253 11.57 6.48 -39.41
C ASP A 253 13.09 6.68 -39.54
N GLU A 254 13.67 7.53 -38.68
CA GLU A 254 15.11 7.74 -38.56
C GLU A 254 15.61 8.00 -37.13
N LEU A 255 14.78 7.79 -36.10
CA LEU A 255 15.16 8.15 -34.73
C LEU A 255 16.23 7.24 -34.16
N LEU A 256 17.24 7.86 -33.55
CA LEU A 256 18.08 7.23 -32.55
C LEU A 256 17.55 7.59 -31.16
N GLU A 257 17.16 6.57 -30.40
CA GLU A 257 16.62 6.71 -29.04
C GLU A 257 17.55 6.01 -28.05
N LEU A 258 17.98 6.74 -27.03
CA LEU A 258 18.82 6.27 -25.94
C LEU A 258 18.01 6.26 -24.65
N PHE A 259 18.12 5.19 -23.88
CA PHE A 259 17.51 5.09 -22.55
C PHE A 259 18.52 4.63 -21.53
N PHE A 260 18.36 5.11 -20.32
CA PHE A 260 19.31 4.87 -19.25
C PHE A 260 18.62 4.90 -17.89
N SER A 261 19.18 4.17 -16.93
CA SER A 261 18.76 4.19 -15.53
C SER A 261 19.96 3.85 -14.63
N GLY A 262 20.44 4.86 -13.90
CA GLY A 262 21.63 4.76 -13.03
C GLY A 262 21.34 4.34 -11.58
N GLU A 263 20.08 4.43 -11.14
CA GLU A 263 19.66 4.16 -9.76
C GLU A 263 19.26 2.70 -9.51
N LEU A 264 19.04 1.91 -10.58
CA LEU A 264 18.64 0.49 -10.59
C LEU A 264 17.27 0.15 -9.98
N ASP A 265 16.55 1.12 -9.43
CA ASP A 265 15.24 0.95 -8.77
C ASP A 265 14.08 0.49 -9.69
N ASN A 266 14.34 0.35 -10.99
CA ASN A 266 13.31 0.06 -12.01
C ASN A 266 12.18 1.09 -12.10
N GLN A 267 12.34 2.27 -11.51
CA GLN A 267 11.41 3.41 -11.57
C GLN A 267 12.00 4.57 -12.36
N SER A 268 13.24 4.96 -12.01
CA SER A 268 13.92 6.09 -12.60
C SER A 268 14.53 5.71 -13.94
N CYS A 269 14.20 6.44 -14.99
CA CYS A 269 14.87 6.39 -16.30
C CYS A 269 14.92 7.76 -16.96
N PHE A 270 15.76 7.90 -17.96
CA PHE A 270 15.61 8.97 -18.93
C PHE A 270 15.71 8.41 -20.34
N GLN A 271 15.05 9.13 -21.26
CA GLN A 271 15.08 8.91 -22.68
C GLN A 271 15.64 10.16 -23.36
N TYR A 272 16.58 9.97 -24.27
CA TYR A 272 17.08 11.00 -25.18
C TYR A 272 16.88 10.55 -26.62
N VAL A 273 16.27 11.40 -27.44
CA VAL A 273 15.86 11.11 -28.81
C VAL A 273 16.33 12.21 -29.72
N PHE A 274 16.89 11.85 -30.87
CA PHE A 274 17.21 12.80 -31.91
C PHE A 274 17.18 12.16 -33.29
N ASN A 275 17.23 13.03 -34.31
CA ASN A 275 17.12 12.63 -35.71
C ASN A 275 18.22 13.30 -36.56
N ALA A 276 18.29 12.98 -37.86
CA ALA A 276 19.36 13.46 -38.73
C ALA A 276 19.31 14.98 -38.98
N ALA A 277 18.14 15.60 -38.84
CA ALA A 277 17.98 17.06 -38.88
C ALA A 277 18.47 17.77 -37.61
N GLY A 278 18.89 17.01 -36.60
CA GLY A 278 19.34 17.52 -35.31
C GLY A 278 18.23 17.98 -34.37
N THR A 279 16.97 17.73 -34.72
CA THR A 279 15.85 17.88 -33.79
C THR A 279 16.05 16.90 -32.65
N GLU A 280 15.83 17.37 -31.43
CA GLU A 280 15.94 16.56 -30.22
C GLU A 280 14.69 16.64 -29.35
N TRP A 281 14.50 15.59 -28.58
CA TRP A 281 13.48 15.47 -27.57
C TRP A 281 13.92 14.48 -26.52
N GLY A 282 13.43 14.61 -25.30
CA GLY A 282 13.71 13.65 -24.27
C GLY A 282 12.71 13.74 -23.15
N PHE A 283 12.72 12.71 -22.32
CA PHE A 283 12.06 12.78 -21.04
C PHE A 283 12.92 12.17 -19.95
N SER A 284 12.65 12.54 -18.72
CA SER A 284 13.13 11.80 -17.56
C SER A 284 11.96 11.39 -16.67
N ASN A 285 11.90 10.13 -16.29
CA ASN A 285 11.13 9.64 -15.16
C ASN A 285 12.07 9.54 -13.98
N HIS A 286 11.79 10.23 -12.89
CA HIS A 286 12.49 10.04 -11.63
C HIS A 286 11.54 10.49 -10.53
N TYR A 287 11.90 10.22 -9.28
CA TYR A 287 11.19 10.83 -8.16
C TYR A 287 11.28 12.35 -8.29
N ASP A 288 10.19 12.96 -8.77
CA ASP A 288 10.03 14.39 -8.75
C ASP A 288 9.67 14.75 -7.33
N VAL A 289 10.65 15.40 -6.75
CA VAL A 289 10.65 15.99 -5.42
C VAL A 289 9.30 16.75 -5.35
N THR A 290 8.98 17.61 -6.32
CA THR A 290 7.84 18.54 -6.37
C THR A 290 6.52 17.79 -6.29
N ALA A 291 6.26 16.91 -7.25
CA ALA A 291 5.05 16.09 -7.30
C ALA A 291 5.00 14.97 -6.25
N ALA A 292 6.06 14.83 -5.43
CA ALA A 292 6.32 13.71 -4.53
C ALA A 292 6.10 12.32 -5.14
N ALA A 293 6.22 12.20 -6.44
CA ALA A 293 5.90 11.00 -7.19
C ALA A 293 6.98 10.77 -8.24
N VAL A 294 7.06 9.54 -8.74
CA VAL A 294 7.85 9.27 -9.94
C VAL A 294 7.13 9.92 -11.11
N THR A 295 7.61 11.09 -11.52
CA THR A 295 6.96 11.93 -12.53
C THR A 295 7.78 11.93 -13.81
N ARG A 296 7.06 12.04 -14.93
CA ARG A 296 7.65 12.21 -16.24
C ARG A 296 7.83 13.69 -16.56
N HIS A 297 9.06 14.10 -16.86
CA HIS A 297 9.40 15.44 -17.35
C HIS A 297 9.69 15.38 -18.85
N THR A 298 8.83 15.93 -19.71
CA THR A 298 8.85 15.75 -21.18
C THR A 298 9.66 16.78 -21.98
N ASP A 299 10.34 17.70 -21.30
CA ASP A 299 11.23 18.71 -21.91
C ASP A 299 12.68 18.55 -21.43
N PHE A 300 13.03 17.37 -20.91
CA PHE A 300 14.39 17.09 -20.42
C PHE A 300 15.30 16.70 -21.59
N ILE A 301 16.34 17.50 -21.82
CA ILE A 301 17.47 17.17 -22.68
C ILE A 301 18.70 17.02 -21.78
N PRO A 302 19.37 15.86 -21.73
CA PRO A 302 20.59 15.72 -20.94
C PRO A 302 21.67 16.63 -21.53
N GLU A 303 22.58 17.13 -20.67
CA GLU A 303 23.80 17.75 -21.17
C GLU A 303 24.55 16.75 -22.04
N HIS A 304 25.01 17.17 -23.21
CA HIS A 304 25.71 16.31 -24.14
C HIS A 304 26.52 17.14 -25.15
N THR A 305 27.53 16.52 -25.76
CA THR A 305 28.11 17.01 -27.02
C THR A 305 27.80 16.02 -28.13
N ARG A 306 27.44 16.51 -29.31
CA ARG A 306 27.01 15.66 -30.43
C ARG A 306 27.52 16.20 -31.75
N SER A 307 28.09 15.32 -32.57
CA SER A 307 28.40 15.55 -33.98
C SER A 307 27.61 14.54 -34.82
N MET A 308 27.00 14.97 -35.91
CA MET A 308 26.20 14.11 -36.79
C MET A 308 26.56 14.35 -38.24
N ARG A 309 26.60 13.26 -39.02
CA ARG A 309 26.88 13.30 -40.45
C ARG A 309 26.00 12.27 -41.16
N LEU A 310 25.30 12.67 -42.21
CA LEU A 310 24.55 11.77 -43.08
C LEU A 310 25.19 11.79 -44.47
N GLU A 311 25.84 10.69 -44.84
CA GLU A 311 26.49 10.52 -46.16
C GLU A 311 26.16 9.16 -46.73
N ASP A 312 25.84 9.10 -48.03
CA ASP A 312 25.50 7.86 -48.74
C ASP A 312 24.41 7.02 -48.05
N ASN A 313 23.42 7.67 -47.41
CA ASN A 313 22.37 7.06 -46.60
C ASN A 313 22.89 6.29 -45.37
N VAL A 314 24.05 6.68 -44.86
CA VAL A 314 24.61 6.22 -43.58
C VAL A 314 24.67 7.41 -42.63
N TRP A 315 23.95 7.30 -41.52
CA TRP A 315 23.93 8.30 -40.47
C TRP A 315 24.94 7.95 -39.38
N GLN A 316 25.96 8.78 -39.24
CA GLN A 316 26.98 8.67 -38.22
C GLN A 316 26.72 9.68 -37.10
N THR A 317 26.88 9.24 -35.85
CA THR A 317 26.81 10.13 -34.69
C THR A 317 27.98 9.87 -33.76
N GLU A 318 28.64 10.95 -33.33
CA GLU A 318 29.54 10.96 -32.18
C GLU A 318 28.83 11.68 -31.05
N LEU A 319 28.70 11.04 -29.89
CA LEU A 319 27.93 11.54 -28.75
C LEU A 319 28.72 11.39 -27.45
N THR A 320 28.80 12.45 -26.65
CA THR A 320 29.32 12.43 -25.28
C THR A 320 28.22 12.75 -24.30
N LEU A 321 28.08 11.93 -23.26
CA LEU A 321 27.05 12.03 -22.23
C LEU A 321 27.70 12.02 -20.83
N PRO A 322 27.76 13.17 -20.13
CA PRO A 322 28.26 13.24 -18.76
C PRO A 322 27.43 12.39 -17.80
N PHE A 323 28.08 11.59 -16.96
CA PHE A 323 27.41 10.68 -16.01
C PHE A 323 26.51 11.40 -15.00
N ALA A 324 26.85 12.64 -14.64
CA ALA A 324 26.01 13.49 -13.80
C ALA A 324 24.63 13.72 -14.44
N SER A 325 24.60 13.98 -15.75
CA SER A 325 23.36 14.15 -16.54
C SER A 325 22.58 12.85 -16.69
N LEU A 326 23.26 11.70 -16.54
CA LEU A 326 22.66 10.37 -16.56
C LEU A 326 22.26 9.84 -15.17
N ARG A 327 22.49 10.62 -14.10
CA ARG A 327 22.27 10.21 -12.70
C ARG A 327 22.89 8.84 -12.38
N LYS A 328 24.08 8.56 -12.91
CA LYS A 328 24.84 7.36 -12.54
C LYS A 328 25.18 7.46 -11.04
N THR A 329 24.92 6.40 -10.29
CA THR A 329 25.32 6.28 -8.89
C THR A 329 26.82 5.95 -8.79
N GLU A 330 27.37 5.80 -7.57
CA GLU A 330 28.75 5.33 -7.38
C GLU A 330 29.01 3.93 -7.94
N ARG A 331 27.96 3.21 -8.36
CA ARG A 331 28.07 1.91 -9.02
C ARG A 331 28.71 2.03 -10.38
N GLU A 332 29.43 0.99 -10.74
CA GLU A 332 30.22 0.93 -11.97
C GLU A 332 29.50 0.20 -13.11
N PHE A 333 28.18 0.18 -13.05
CA PHE A 333 27.30 -0.28 -14.13
C PHE A 333 25.97 0.45 -14.10
N VAL A 334 25.27 0.48 -15.24
CA VAL A 334 23.98 1.12 -15.41
C VAL A 334 23.08 0.28 -16.33
N ASN A 335 21.76 0.46 -16.19
CA ASN A 335 20.81 -0.04 -17.19
C ASN A 335 20.85 0.88 -18.42
N PHE A 336 20.98 0.32 -19.61
CA PHE A 336 21.09 1.08 -20.87
C PHE A 336 20.39 0.42 -22.05
N GLN A 337 19.77 1.22 -22.90
CA GLN A 337 19.13 0.79 -24.13
C GLN A 337 19.41 1.79 -25.25
N ILE A 338 19.64 1.26 -26.46
CA ILE A 338 19.70 2.07 -27.68
C ILE A 338 18.78 1.44 -28.72
N VAL A 339 18.01 2.29 -29.41
CA VAL A 339 17.04 1.92 -30.43
C VAL A 339 17.25 2.79 -31.66
N GLN A 340 17.41 2.18 -32.84
CA GLN A 340 17.40 2.86 -34.12
C GLN A 340 16.14 2.45 -34.89
N ASN A 341 15.27 3.42 -35.13
CA ASN A 341 14.10 3.24 -35.98
C ASN A 341 14.47 3.55 -37.45
N ILE A 342 14.00 2.72 -38.38
CA ILE A 342 14.23 2.86 -39.83
C ILE A 342 12.94 2.51 -40.57
N SER A 343 12.56 3.34 -41.55
CA SER A 343 11.35 3.15 -42.36
C SER A 343 11.23 1.74 -42.95
N GLY A 344 10.08 1.08 -42.73
CA GLY A 344 9.78 -0.23 -43.34
C GLY A 344 10.55 -1.43 -42.79
N ALA A 345 11.39 -1.26 -41.77
CA ALA A 345 12.12 -2.34 -41.10
C ALA A 345 11.78 -2.40 -39.60
N LYS A 346 11.95 -3.58 -38.98
CA LYS A 346 11.90 -3.69 -37.51
C LYS A 346 13.10 -2.93 -36.94
N ALA A 347 12.85 -2.04 -35.97
CA ALA A 347 13.89 -1.25 -35.32
C ALA A 347 15.04 -2.14 -34.80
N ASP A 348 16.26 -1.64 -34.93
CA ASP A 348 17.41 -2.24 -34.24
C ASP A 348 17.35 -1.83 -32.78
N VAL A 349 17.34 -2.83 -31.91
CA VAL A 349 17.20 -2.64 -30.47
C VAL A 349 18.34 -3.40 -29.82
N TRP A 350 19.14 -2.75 -28.96
CA TRP A 350 20.16 -3.45 -28.19
C TRP A 350 19.53 -4.61 -27.45
N ASN A 351 18.72 -4.36 -26.42
CA ASN A 351 18.15 -5.41 -25.58
C ASN A 351 16.74 -5.71 -26.08
N PRO A 352 16.47 -6.90 -26.65
CA PRO A 352 15.18 -7.19 -27.27
C PRO A 352 14.00 -6.92 -26.34
N SER A 353 13.11 -6.01 -26.75
CA SER A 353 11.88 -5.63 -26.04
C SER A 353 10.96 -4.88 -27.01
N ASP A 354 9.65 -4.89 -26.76
CA ASP A 354 8.66 -4.10 -27.52
C ASP A 354 8.17 -2.87 -26.71
N ASN A 355 8.72 -2.62 -25.52
CA ASN A 355 8.35 -1.50 -24.64
C ASN A 355 9.57 -0.95 -23.88
N TYR A 356 10.01 0.26 -24.22
CA TYR A 356 11.28 0.83 -23.77
C TYR A 356 11.21 1.89 -22.65
N PRO A 357 10.08 2.47 -22.23
CA PRO A 357 10.07 3.32 -21.04
C PRO A 357 10.47 2.61 -19.73
N PRO A 358 10.13 1.33 -19.46
CA PRO A 358 10.48 0.70 -18.19
C PRO A 358 11.97 0.28 -18.09
N PRO A 359 12.73 0.73 -17.07
CA PRO A 359 14.16 0.41 -16.94
C PRO A 359 14.49 -1.08 -16.92
N ARG A 360 13.59 -1.91 -16.39
CA ARG A 360 13.75 -3.38 -16.34
C ARG A 360 13.93 -4.04 -17.72
N ASN A 361 13.58 -3.35 -18.81
CA ASN A 361 13.68 -3.87 -20.17
C ASN A 361 15.01 -3.51 -20.88
N TYR A 362 15.92 -2.79 -20.22
CA TYR A 362 17.18 -2.31 -20.81
C TYR A 362 18.25 -3.41 -20.82
N GLY A 363 19.33 -3.22 -21.56
CA GLY A 363 20.58 -3.95 -21.34
C GLY A 363 21.36 -3.37 -20.16
N LEU A 364 22.62 -3.79 -20.02
CA LEU A 364 23.55 -3.36 -18.99
C LEU A 364 24.86 -2.87 -19.61
N LEU A 365 25.30 -1.68 -19.23
CA LEU A 365 26.66 -1.22 -19.46
C LEU A 365 27.44 -1.34 -18.16
N TYR A 366 28.63 -1.91 -18.18
CA TYR A 366 29.55 -1.89 -17.04
C TYR A 366 30.92 -1.38 -17.49
N PHE A 367 31.54 -0.61 -16.63
CA PHE A 367 32.72 0.19 -16.95
C PHE A 367 33.95 -0.46 -16.34
N ASN A 368 35.10 -0.49 -17.02
CA ASN A 368 36.33 -1.06 -16.48
C ASN A 368 37.58 -0.33 -16.98
N ALA A 369 38.52 -0.03 -16.08
CA ALA A 369 39.79 0.58 -16.48
C ALA A 369 40.68 -0.37 -17.28
N ARG A 370 40.49 -1.69 -17.12
CA ARG A 370 41.19 -2.77 -17.84
C ARG A 370 40.21 -3.89 -18.16
N PRO A 371 40.35 -4.59 -19.29
CA PRO A 371 39.47 -5.71 -19.65
C PRO A 371 39.31 -6.70 -18.51
N PHE A 372 38.08 -7.16 -18.29
CA PHE A 372 37.81 -8.22 -17.31
C PHE A 372 38.53 -9.53 -17.65
N GLY A 373 38.61 -9.85 -18.95
CA GLY A 373 39.14 -11.10 -19.50
C GLY A 373 38.05 -11.96 -20.15
N ASP A 374 38.39 -13.21 -20.51
CA ASP A 374 37.47 -14.13 -21.21
C ASP A 374 36.44 -14.81 -20.27
N GLY A 375 36.49 -14.48 -18.98
CA GLY A 375 35.62 -15.06 -17.95
C GLY A 375 34.17 -14.62 -18.10
N THR A 376 33.24 -15.57 -17.99
CA THR A 376 31.80 -15.33 -18.03
C THR A 376 31.09 -16.08 -16.90
N SER A 377 29.92 -15.57 -16.51
CA SER A 377 29.01 -16.22 -15.56
C SER A 377 27.58 -16.09 -16.09
N GLU A 378 26.93 -17.23 -16.32
CA GLU A 378 25.54 -17.28 -16.76
C GLU A 378 24.61 -17.65 -15.59
N ILE A 379 23.52 -16.91 -15.40
CA ILE A 379 22.46 -17.29 -14.46
C ILE A 379 21.58 -18.37 -15.10
N LEU A 380 21.65 -19.59 -14.57
CA LEU A 380 20.89 -20.73 -15.07
C LEU A 380 19.48 -20.77 -14.48
N SER A 381 19.37 -20.65 -13.17
CA SER A 381 18.09 -20.69 -12.45
C SER A 381 18.12 -19.79 -11.21
N VAL A 382 16.93 -19.37 -10.80
CA VAL A 382 16.70 -18.57 -9.60
C VAL A 382 15.64 -19.26 -8.78
N ARG A 383 15.86 -19.37 -7.47
CA ARG A 383 14.89 -19.97 -6.54
C ARG A 383 14.72 -19.08 -5.32
N CYS A 384 13.47 -18.84 -4.94
CA CYS A 384 13.12 -18.26 -3.66
C CYS A 384 13.18 -19.36 -2.58
N LEU A 385 13.86 -19.08 -1.46
CA LEU A 385 14.05 -19.96 -0.33
C LEU A 385 13.33 -19.38 0.89
N GLU A 386 12.33 -20.09 1.39
CA GLU A 386 11.60 -19.71 2.60
C GLU A 386 12.08 -20.57 3.76
N TYR A 387 12.62 -19.92 4.79
CA TYR A 387 13.16 -20.58 5.97
C TYR A 387 12.22 -20.44 7.16
N ALA A 388 12.14 -21.49 7.98
CA ALA A 388 11.29 -21.53 9.16
C ALA A 388 11.62 -20.41 10.13
N GLY A 389 10.64 -19.54 10.42
CA GLY A 389 10.76 -18.47 11.42
C GLY A 389 11.56 -17.25 10.96
N MET A 390 11.90 -17.15 9.68
CA MET A 390 12.45 -15.92 9.09
C MET A 390 11.35 -15.02 8.53
N ASP A 391 11.52 -13.70 8.68
CA ASP A 391 10.59 -12.71 8.12
C ASP A 391 10.87 -12.44 6.62
N LYS A 392 12.08 -12.76 6.15
CA LYS A 392 12.54 -12.55 4.77
C LYS A 392 13.04 -13.85 4.14
N ALA A 393 13.04 -13.90 2.82
CA ALA A 393 13.47 -15.06 2.04
C ALA A 393 14.97 -14.99 1.70
N GLY A 394 15.53 -16.16 1.37
CA GLY A 394 16.76 -16.29 0.60
C GLY A 394 16.47 -16.37 -0.90
N ILE A 395 17.42 -15.93 -1.72
CA ILE A 395 17.41 -16.12 -3.16
C ILE A 395 18.63 -16.97 -3.51
N ALA A 396 18.38 -18.19 -3.97
CA ALA A 396 19.41 -19.06 -4.53
C ALA A 396 19.55 -18.83 -6.03
N ILE A 397 20.78 -18.71 -6.48
CA ILE A 397 21.14 -18.44 -7.87
C ILE A 397 22.12 -19.53 -8.30
N ALA A 398 21.71 -20.36 -9.24
CA ALA A 398 22.61 -21.32 -9.87
C ALA A 398 23.28 -20.65 -11.07
N LEU A 399 24.60 -20.75 -11.11
CA LEU A 399 25.44 -20.18 -12.14
C LEU A 399 26.03 -21.27 -13.04
N LYS A 400 26.54 -20.84 -14.19
CA LYS A 400 27.55 -21.55 -14.97
C LYS A 400 28.71 -20.60 -15.17
N ASN A 401 29.82 -20.85 -14.48
CA ASN A 401 31.04 -20.08 -14.67
C ASN A 401 31.90 -20.69 -15.78
N SER A 402 32.58 -19.85 -16.58
CA SER A 402 33.47 -20.32 -17.65
C SER A 402 34.61 -19.33 -17.84
N GLY A 403 35.86 -19.81 -17.79
CA GLY A 403 37.04 -18.96 -18.01
C GLY A 403 37.33 -17.94 -16.90
N GLN A 404 36.71 -18.08 -15.72
CA GLN A 404 36.89 -17.13 -14.61
C GLN A 404 38.30 -17.22 -14.02
N ALA A 405 38.89 -16.06 -13.71
CA ALA A 405 40.17 -16.00 -13.03
C ALA A 405 40.06 -16.58 -11.60
N PRO A 406 41.09 -17.26 -11.08
CA PRO A 406 41.10 -17.72 -9.70
C PRO A 406 40.92 -16.54 -8.73
N GLY A 407 40.07 -16.73 -7.71
CA GLY A 407 39.83 -15.71 -6.68
C GLY A 407 38.82 -14.62 -7.07
N CYS A 408 38.06 -14.79 -8.15
CA CYS A 408 36.92 -13.92 -8.43
C CYS A 408 35.91 -13.91 -7.27
N GLN A 409 35.34 -12.74 -7.01
CA GLN A 409 34.28 -12.52 -6.03
C GLN A 409 32.98 -12.14 -6.75
N ALA A 410 31.84 -12.41 -6.13
CA ALA A 410 30.52 -12.05 -6.63
C ALA A 410 29.83 -11.07 -5.67
N ARG A 411 29.02 -10.18 -6.24
CA ARG A 411 28.04 -9.36 -5.57
C ARG A 411 26.72 -9.46 -6.33
N VAL A 412 25.62 -9.60 -5.60
CA VAL A 412 24.29 -9.70 -6.18
C VAL A 412 23.48 -8.48 -5.77
N HIS A 413 22.84 -7.85 -6.76
CA HIS A 413 21.87 -6.79 -6.56
C HIS A 413 20.49 -7.30 -6.96
N LEU A 414 19.54 -7.21 -6.03
CA LEU A 414 18.16 -7.68 -6.17
C LEU A 414 17.22 -6.50 -6.06
N VAL A 415 16.39 -6.28 -7.07
CA VAL A 415 15.33 -5.26 -7.07
C VAL A 415 14.01 -5.99 -6.94
N ALA A 416 13.30 -5.75 -5.85
CA ALA A 416 12.01 -6.36 -5.55
C ALA A 416 10.85 -5.63 -6.27
N PRO A 417 9.63 -6.23 -6.30
CA PRO A 417 8.44 -5.63 -6.92
C PRO A 417 8.04 -4.26 -6.38
N ASP A 418 8.39 -3.94 -5.13
CA ASP A 418 8.18 -2.64 -4.49
C ASP A 418 9.35 -1.67 -4.69
N HIS A 419 10.27 -1.99 -5.62
CA HIS A 419 11.43 -1.19 -6.00
C HIS A 419 12.53 -1.10 -4.94
N SER A 420 12.38 -1.79 -3.80
CA SER A 420 13.44 -1.91 -2.82
C SER A 420 14.63 -2.68 -3.38
N ILE A 421 15.84 -2.20 -3.09
CA ILE A 421 17.09 -2.77 -3.58
C ILE A 421 17.81 -3.46 -2.41
N LEU A 422 18.03 -4.77 -2.53
CA LEU A 422 18.94 -5.53 -1.67
C LEU A 422 20.26 -5.75 -2.40
N THR A 423 21.37 -5.34 -1.80
CA THR A 423 22.72 -5.62 -2.31
C THR A 423 23.45 -6.52 -1.32
N SER A 424 24.00 -7.63 -1.79
CA SER A 424 24.78 -8.54 -0.95
C SER A 424 26.14 -7.95 -0.60
N GLU A 425 26.77 -8.47 0.46
CA GLU A 425 28.22 -8.34 0.62
C GLU A 425 28.96 -9.08 -0.51
N LEU A 426 30.26 -8.82 -0.64
CA LEU A 426 31.12 -9.58 -1.54
C LEU A 426 31.29 -11.00 -1.00
N MET A 427 31.11 -11.99 -1.87
CA MET A 427 31.29 -13.41 -1.56
C MET A 427 32.20 -14.07 -2.60
N PRO A 428 32.84 -15.21 -2.29
CA PRO A 428 33.53 -15.99 -3.31
C PRO A 428 32.60 -16.32 -4.49
N LEU A 429 33.12 -16.27 -5.72
CA LEU A 429 32.36 -16.74 -6.87
C LEU A 429 32.26 -18.27 -6.82
N GLU A 430 31.04 -18.79 -6.76
CA GLU A 430 30.72 -20.21 -6.76
C GLU A 430 29.63 -20.52 -7.81
N GLU A 431 29.41 -21.80 -8.12
CA GLU A 431 28.30 -22.21 -9.01
C GLU A 431 26.92 -22.05 -8.36
N ASN A 432 26.86 -21.89 -7.04
CA ASN A 432 25.61 -21.68 -6.30
C ASN A 432 25.80 -20.53 -5.32
N LEU A 433 25.10 -19.42 -5.55
CA LEU A 433 25.09 -18.28 -4.64
C LEU A 433 23.77 -18.26 -3.89
N THR A 434 23.80 -17.84 -2.61
CA THR A 434 22.59 -17.61 -1.82
C THR A 434 22.65 -16.24 -1.16
N VAL A 435 21.63 -15.42 -1.41
CA VAL A 435 21.48 -14.08 -0.84
C VAL A 435 20.28 -14.08 0.09
N ASN A 436 20.52 -13.86 1.39
CA ASN A 436 19.46 -13.82 2.39
C ASN A 436 18.99 -12.39 2.68
N GLY A 437 17.79 -12.27 3.22
CA GLY A 437 17.21 -10.98 3.61
C GLY A 437 16.43 -10.30 2.49
N CYS A 438 16.01 -11.03 1.46
CA CYS A 438 15.19 -10.52 0.36
C CYS A 438 13.70 -10.49 0.77
N LYS A 439 12.99 -9.42 0.41
CA LYS A 439 11.53 -9.40 0.57
C LYS A 439 10.94 -10.52 -0.29
N ASN A 440 10.00 -11.30 0.26
CA ASN A 440 9.34 -12.39 -0.47
C ASN A 440 8.02 -11.92 -1.08
N LEU A 441 8.05 -10.89 -1.92
CA LEU A 441 6.85 -10.34 -2.57
C LEU A 441 6.49 -11.13 -3.83
N PRO A 442 5.19 -11.33 -4.16
CA PRO A 442 4.79 -11.78 -5.48
C PRO A 442 5.11 -10.72 -6.53
N GLY A 443 5.47 -11.15 -7.75
CA GLY A 443 5.71 -10.25 -8.88
C GLY A 443 7.13 -10.33 -9.46
N LEU A 444 7.51 -9.30 -10.22
CA LEU A 444 8.76 -9.26 -11.00
C LEU A 444 9.94 -8.79 -10.15
N TYR A 445 11.04 -9.52 -10.24
CA TYR A 445 12.34 -9.18 -9.69
C TYR A 445 13.34 -8.94 -10.82
N SER A 446 14.23 -7.97 -10.62
CA SER A 446 15.45 -7.86 -11.43
C SER A 446 16.64 -8.27 -10.58
N ILE A 447 17.44 -9.21 -11.09
CA ILE A 447 18.65 -9.71 -10.44
C ILE A 447 19.84 -9.34 -11.31
N TYR A 448 20.82 -8.67 -10.71
CA TYR A 448 22.09 -8.33 -11.33
C TYR A 448 23.22 -9.04 -10.58
N LEU A 449 24.08 -9.73 -11.31
CA LEU A 449 25.28 -10.36 -10.80
C LEU A 449 26.49 -9.54 -11.26
N GLU A 450 27.23 -8.98 -10.31
CA GLU A 450 28.54 -8.36 -10.50
C GLU A 450 29.63 -9.36 -10.06
N VAL A 451 30.54 -9.72 -10.96
CA VAL A 451 31.70 -10.56 -10.67
C VAL A 451 32.95 -9.69 -10.73
N LEU A 452 33.73 -9.62 -9.65
CA LEU A 452 34.99 -8.89 -9.58
C LEU A 452 36.17 -9.85 -9.67
N ASN A 453 37.10 -9.59 -10.57
CA ASN A 453 38.36 -10.30 -10.61
C ASN A 453 39.38 -9.70 -9.60
N PRO A 454 40.49 -10.38 -9.29
CA PRO A 454 41.50 -9.86 -8.35
C PRO A 454 42.15 -8.53 -8.77
N ALA A 455 42.04 -8.13 -10.04
CA ALA A 455 42.53 -6.84 -10.54
C ALA A 455 41.54 -5.69 -10.35
N GLY A 456 40.34 -5.96 -9.84
CA GLY A 456 39.28 -4.98 -9.60
C GLY A 456 38.39 -4.69 -10.81
N SER A 457 38.60 -5.38 -11.95
CA SER A 457 37.69 -5.31 -13.09
C SER A 457 36.44 -6.17 -12.85
N ARG A 458 35.31 -5.75 -13.41
CA ARG A 458 34.00 -6.40 -13.22
C ARG A 458 33.42 -7.01 -14.50
N PHE A 459 32.70 -8.11 -14.35
CA PHE A 459 31.75 -8.64 -15.32
C PHE A 459 30.35 -8.51 -14.74
N VAL A 460 29.40 -7.96 -15.50
CA VAL A 460 28.02 -7.78 -15.03
C VAL A 460 27.04 -8.49 -15.96
N THR A 461 26.11 -9.24 -15.39
CA THR A 461 24.97 -9.84 -16.11
C THR A 461 23.68 -9.65 -15.31
N GLY A 462 22.53 -9.85 -15.94
CA GLY A 462 21.26 -9.74 -15.23
C GLY A 462 20.09 -10.46 -15.87
N VAL A 463 19.10 -10.75 -15.04
CA VAL A 463 17.85 -11.41 -15.44
C VAL A 463 16.66 -10.73 -14.80
N ASN A 464 15.51 -10.81 -15.48
CA ASN A 464 14.22 -10.58 -14.87
C ASN A 464 13.60 -11.95 -14.58
N CYS A 465 13.16 -12.15 -13.35
CA CYS A 465 12.46 -13.36 -12.93
C CYS A 465 11.17 -13.00 -12.20
N ARG A 466 10.28 -13.97 -12.07
CA ARG A 466 8.98 -13.77 -11.42
C ARG A 466 8.88 -14.65 -10.18
N ASN A 467 8.48 -14.08 -9.05
CA ASN A 467 8.07 -14.85 -7.88
C ASN A 467 6.56 -15.05 -7.96
N ASP A 468 6.13 -16.23 -8.40
CA ASP A 468 4.72 -16.63 -8.41
C ASP A 468 4.27 -17.12 -7.03
N ARG A 469 4.59 -16.32 -6.00
CA ARG A 469 4.12 -16.54 -4.64
C ARG A 469 2.61 -16.34 -4.61
N GLU A 470 1.87 -17.36 -4.16
CA GLU A 470 0.45 -17.21 -3.91
C GLU A 470 0.21 -16.31 -2.68
N ILE A 471 -0.83 -15.50 -2.74
CA ILE A 471 -1.30 -14.74 -1.57
C ILE A 471 -1.95 -15.76 -0.62
N PRO A 472 -1.54 -15.83 0.66
CA PRO A 472 -2.18 -16.71 1.62
C PRO A 472 -3.68 -16.44 1.70
N ASP A 473 -4.51 -17.44 1.45
CA ASP A 473 -5.95 -17.35 1.69
C ASP A 473 -6.22 -17.40 3.20
N ARG A 474 -6.55 -16.24 3.77
CA ARG A 474 -6.89 -16.09 5.20
C ARG A 474 -8.39 -16.04 5.45
N SER A 475 -9.20 -16.39 4.46
CA SER A 475 -10.65 -16.27 4.57
C SER A 475 -11.30 -17.20 5.59
N SER A 476 -10.58 -18.17 6.15
CA SER A 476 -11.05 -19.00 7.27
C SER A 476 -10.61 -18.48 8.65
N GLU A 477 -9.76 -17.44 8.66
CA GLU A 477 -9.29 -16.79 9.88
C GLU A 477 -10.28 -15.72 10.36
N ILE A 478 -10.10 -15.31 11.62
CA ILE A 478 -10.73 -14.11 12.15
C ILE A 478 -9.85 -12.92 11.76
N VAL A 479 -10.36 -12.06 10.89
CA VAL A 479 -9.62 -10.89 10.38
C VAL A 479 -10.30 -9.62 10.87
N LEU A 480 -9.59 -8.88 11.71
CA LEU A 480 -10.03 -7.60 12.26
C LEU A 480 -9.18 -6.48 11.68
N TRP A 481 -9.81 -5.37 11.29
CA TRP A 481 -9.11 -4.24 10.71
C TRP A 481 -9.70 -2.88 11.15
N PRO A 482 -8.89 -1.90 11.56
CA PRO A 482 -7.48 -2.02 11.94
C PRO A 482 -7.26 -3.11 13.00
N VAL A 483 -6.04 -3.65 13.05
CA VAL A 483 -5.70 -4.74 13.99
C VAL A 483 -5.79 -4.22 15.43
N PRO A 484 -6.57 -4.85 16.32
CA PRO A 484 -6.68 -4.41 17.71
C PRO A 484 -5.34 -4.46 18.46
N LYS A 485 -5.07 -3.46 19.29
CA LYS A 485 -3.83 -3.40 20.09
C LYS A 485 -3.69 -4.56 21.08
N LYS A 486 -4.79 -5.03 21.67
CA LYS A 486 -4.83 -6.24 22.51
C LYS A 486 -5.97 -7.13 22.02
N GLN A 487 -5.62 -8.38 21.72
CA GLN A 487 -6.56 -9.38 21.22
C GLN A 487 -6.26 -10.74 21.84
N GLN A 488 -7.26 -11.32 22.49
CA GLN A 488 -7.28 -12.73 22.90
C GLN A 488 -8.52 -13.37 22.29
N LEU A 489 -8.32 -14.42 21.50
CA LEU A 489 -9.41 -15.19 20.87
C LEU A 489 -9.48 -16.59 21.51
N SER A 490 -10.69 -17.09 21.72
CA SER A 490 -10.96 -18.45 22.16
C SER A 490 -11.89 -19.14 21.17
N ALA A 491 -11.41 -20.22 20.56
CA ALA A 491 -12.20 -21.01 19.62
C ALA A 491 -13.21 -21.95 20.32
N GLU A 492 -12.97 -22.25 21.60
CA GLU A 492 -13.79 -23.15 22.44
C GLU A 492 -15.03 -22.45 22.98
N VAL A 493 -14.93 -21.15 23.24
CA VAL A 493 -16.06 -20.33 23.66
C VAL A 493 -16.79 -19.83 22.41
N ARG A 494 -18.11 -19.96 22.39
CA ARG A 494 -18.97 -19.43 21.33
C ARG A 494 -20.22 -18.81 21.93
N TYR A 495 -20.73 -17.78 21.27
CA TYR A 495 -22.01 -17.17 21.59
C TYR A 495 -22.86 -17.07 20.33
N ASP A 496 -24.09 -17.56 20.38
CA ASP A 496 -25.05 -17.41 19.29
C ASP A 496 -25.94 -16.20 19.56
N LEU A 497 -25.81 -15.15 18.74
CA LEU A 497 -26.64 -13.96 18.82
C LEU A 497 -28.14 -14.27 18.59
N ALA A 498 -28.47 -15.37 17.90
CA ALA A 498 -29.86 -15.79 17.70
C ALA A 498 -30.53 -16.29 18.98
N ALA A 499 -29.76 -16.71 19.98
CA ALA A 499 -30.31 -17.17 21.26
C ALA A 499 -30.93 -16.02 22.08
N ALA A 500 -30.45 -14.78 21.88
CA ALA A 500 -30.97 -13.59 22.52
C ALA A 500 -30.74 -12.35 21.63
N PRO A 501 -31.60 -12.10 20.61
CA PRO A 501 -31.42 -11.01 19.65
C PRO A 501 -31.86 -9.67 20.26
N VAL A 502 -31.13 -9.24 21.28
CA VAL A 502 -31.41 -8.03 22.06
C VAL A 502 -30.11 -7.25 22.27
N ILE A 503 -30.20 -5.93 22.16
CA ILE A 503 -29.14 -5.00 22.56
C ILE A 503 -29.59 -4.31 23.85
N ARG A 504 -28.82 -4.51 24.92
CA ARG A 504 -29.12 -4.02 26.26
C ARG A 504 -28.39 -2.72 26.54
N LEU A 505 -29.15 -1.76 27.08
CA LEU A 505 -28.65 -0.45 27.45
C LEU A 505 -28.83 -0.21 28.96
N PRO A 506 -27.94 0.58 29.58
CA PRO A 506 -28.16 1.06 30.94
C PRO A 506 -29.37 2.01 30.98
N GLU A 507 -30.04 2.11 32.12
CA GLU A 507 -31.24 2.95 32.28
C GLU A 507 -30.98 4.42 31.91
N ASN A 508 -29.78 4.91 32.23
CA ASN A 508 -29.33 6.27 31.94
C ASN A 508 -28.66 6.44 30.55
N ALA A 509 -28.85 5.50 29.61
CA ALA A 509 -28.28 5.61 28.27
C ALA A 509 -28.74 6.89 27.56
N SER A 510 -27.76 7.66 27.05
CA SER A 510 -27.97 8.89 26.28
C SER A 510 -28.71 8.60 24.96
N GLU A 511 -29.29 9.63 24.35
CA GLU A 511 -29.88 9.46 23.01
C GLU A 511 -28.83 9.09 21.96
N ARG A 512 -27.59 9.57 22.13
CA ARG A 512 -26.48 9.21 21.24
C ARG A 512 -26.14 7.73 21.35
N THR A 513 -26.08 7.17 22.56
CA THR A 513 -25.90 5.75 22.82
C THR A 513 -27.06 4.93 22.23
N ARG A 514 -28.31 5.39 22.38
CA ARG A 514 -29.49 4.73 21.78
C ARG A 514 -29.42 4.72 20.25
N LEU A 515 -28.98 5.81 19.63
CA LEU A 515 -28.76 5.87 18.18
C LEU A 515 -27.65 4.90 17.74
N THR A 516 -26.53 4.83 18.47
CA THR A 516 -25.47 3.83 18.21
C THR A 516 -26.02 2.40 18.29
N ALA A 517 -26.89 2.13 19.27
CA ALA A 517 -27.54 0.83 19.40
C ALA A 517 -28.49 0.50 18.24
N ARG A 518 -29.28 1.48 17.75
CA ARG A 518 -30.13 1.31 16.57
C ARG A 518 -29.33 1.04 15.31
N ILE A 519 -28.25 1.80 15.08
CA ILE A 519 -27.34 1.56 13.95
C ILE A 519 -26.76 0.14 14.02
N LEU A 520 -26.32 -0.31 15.19
CA LEU A 520 -25.83 -1.67 15.36
C LEU A 520 -26.92 -2.71 15.10
N ALA A 521 -28.14 -2.49 15.60
CA ALA A 521 -29.29 -3.38 15.35
C ALA A 521 -29.61 -3.49 13.86
N ASP A 522 -29.69 -2.37 13.14
CA ASP A 522 -29.98 -2.33 11.71
C ASP A 522 -28.91 -3.07 10.90
N ARG A 523 -27.63 -2.87 11.26
CA ARG A 523 -26.50 -3.57 10.62
C ARG A 523 -26.54 -5.08 10.92
N LEU A 524 -26.79 -5.46 12.17
CA LEU A 524 -26.94 -6.87 12.54
C LEU A 524 -28.12 -7.52 11.80
N GLN A 525 -29.23 -6.82 11.65
CA GLN A 525 -30.37 -7.30 10.87
C GLN A 525 -29.99 -7.50 9.40
N GLY A 526 -29.28 -6.55 8.80
CA GLY A 526 -28.80 -6.66 7.42
C GLY A 526 -27.93 -7.89 7.18
N TYR A 527 -27.04 -8.22 8.11
CA TYR A 527 -26.14 -9.38 7.98
C TYR A 527 -26.75 -10.71 8.42
N THR A 528 -27.48 -10.74 9.53
CA THR A 528 -28.03 -11.98 10.12
C THR A 528 -29.43 -12.33 9.61
N GLY A 529 -30.16 -11.37 9.04
CA GLY A 529 -31.58 -11.51 8.72
C GLY A 529 -32.51 -11.49 9.93
N ARG A 530 -32.00 -11.19 11.14
CA ARG A 530 -32.76 -11.18 12.39
C ARG A 530 -32.91 -9.78 12.96
N GLU A 531 -34.11 -9.45 13.43
CA GLU A 531 -34.34 -8.19 14.12
C GLU A 531 -33.73 -8.22 15.53
N PHE A 532 -33.00 -7.16 15.90
CA PHE A 532 -32.42 -6.99 17.23
C PHE A 532 -33.15 -5.87 17.98
N THR A 533 -33.84 -6.23 19.06
CA THR A 533 -34.63 -5.25 19.84
C THR A 533 -33.77 -4.55 20.89
N LEU A 534 -34.06 -3.27 21.15
CA LEU A 534 -33.42 -2.55 22.25
C LEU A 534 -34.17 -2.83 23.56
N ALA A 535 -33.43 -3.19 24.61
CA ALA A 535 -33.98 -3.47 25.93
C ALA A 535 -33.15 -2.80 27.04
N GLY A 536 -33.73 -2.72 28.24
CA GLY A 536 -32.99 -2.33 29.44
C GLY A 536 -31.93 -3.36 29.84
N SER A 537 -31.27 -3.07 30.97
CA SER A 537 -30.24 -3.93 31.54
C SER A 537 -30.78 -5.34 31.88
N GLY A 538 -29.92 -6.35 31.79
CA GLY A 538 -30.30 -7.76 31.97
C GLY A 538 -29.22 -8.73 31.49
N SER A 539 -29.49 -10.03 31.53
CA SER A 539 -28.57 -11.09 31.09
C SER A 539 -28.75 -11.48 29.62
N GLY A 540 -27.67 -11.90 28.96
CA GLY A 540 -27.67 -12.31 27.55
C GLY A 540 -27.81 -11.16 26.55
N GLY A 541 -27.61 -11.46 25.27
CA GLY A 541 -27.58 -10.48 24.19
C GLY A 541 -26.28 -9.69 24.14
N ILE A 542 -26.37 -8.47 23.61
CA ILE A 542 -25.24 -7.52 23.50
C ILE A 542 -25.46 -6.39 24.50
N ALA A 543 -24.62 -6.28 25.52
CA ALA A 543 -24.64 -5.16 26.46
C ALA A 543 -23.74 -4.02 25.96
N LEU A 544 -24.29 -2.82 25.80
CA LEU A 544 -23.54 -1.61 25.47
C LEU A 544 -23.45 -0.70 26.69
N SER A 545 -22.26 -0.17 26.97
CA SER A 545 -22.04 0.75 28.09
C SER A 545 -20.94 1.76 27.81
N LEU A 546 -20.97 2.90 28.50
CA LEU A 546 -19.86 3.84 28.55
C LEU A 546 -19.03 3.58 29.81
N SER A 547 -17.71 3.62 29.67
CA SER A 547 -16.73 3.50 30.76
C SER A 547 -15.70 4.62 30.65
N PRO A 548 -16.06 5.86 31.08
CA PRO A 548 -15.19 7.02 30.95
C PRO A 548 -13.85 6.87 31.69
N GLY A 549 -12.83 7.57 31.21
CA GLY A 549 -11.48 7.56 31.81
C GLY A 549 -10.46 6.68 31.08
N GLY A 550 -10.89 5.96 30.03
CA GLY A 550 -10.00 5.31 29.07
C GLY A 550 -9.49 6.26 27.96
N PRO A 551 -8.65 5.76 27.04
CA PRO A 551 -8.20 6.52 25.88
C PRO A 551 -9.38 7.00 25.01
N PRO A 552 -9.32 8.21 24.42
CA PRO A 552 -10.33 8.69 23.48
C PRO A 552 -10.57 7.68 22.35
N GLU A 553 -11.83 7.53 21.94
CA GLU A 553 -12.27 6.57 20.92
C GLU A 553 -11.94 5.10 21.26
N GLY A 554 -11.50 4.82 22.48
CA GLY A 554 -11.10 3.49 22.93
C GLY A 554 -12.26 2.62 23.37
N TYR A 555 -12.14 1.30 23.18
CA TYR A 555 -13.17 0.34 23.55
C TYR A 555 -12.62 -0.99 24.06
N ARG A 556 -13.47 -1.71 24.79
CA ARG A 556 -13.29 -3.12 25.17
C ARG A 556 -14.48 -3.92 24.67
N LEU A 557 -14.20 -5.04 24.00
CA LEU A 557 -15.18 -5.99 23.51
C LEU A 557 -14.89 -7.37 24.08
N THR A 558 -15.86 -7.95 24.78
CA THR A 558 -15.78 -9.30 25.34
C THR A 558 -16.93 -10.16 24.85
N VAL A 559 -16.62 -11.35 24.35
CA VAL A 559 -17.59 -12.39 23.98
C VAL A 559 -17.36 -13.60 24.88
N THR A 560 -18.40 -13.98 25.64
CA THR A 560 -18.42 -15.14 26.53
C THR A 560 -19.54 -16.09 26.13
N ALA A 561 -19.61 -17.28 26.73
CA ALA A 561 -20.74 -18.19 26.52
C ALA A 561 -22.09 -17.60 27.01
N GLN A 562 -22.06 -16.56 27.85
CA GLN A 562 -23.25 -15.94 28.43
C GLN A 562 -23.74 -14.71 27.65
N GLY A 563 -22.90 -14.11 26.81
CA GLY A 563 -23.25 -12.89 26.07
C GLY A 563 -22.06 -12.08 25.58
N VAL A 564 -22.38 -10.94 24.98
CA VAL A 564 -21.43 -9.96 24.46
C VAL A 564 -21.49 -8.69 25.33
N SER A 565 -20.32 -8.13 25.65
CA SER A 565 -20.20 -6.83 26.31
C SER A 565 -19.30 -5.91 25.50
N ILE A 566 -19.79 -4.70 25.23
CA ILE A 566 -19.04 -3.61 24.61
C ILE A 566 -19.05 -2.41 25.55
N SER A 567 -17.86 -1.95 25.91
CA SER A 567 -17.68 -0.72 26.67
C SER A 567 -16.81 0.25 25.88
N GLY A 568 -17.32 1.47 25.67
CA GLY A 568 -16.57 2.57 25.04
C GLY A 568 -16.12 3.58 26.07
N SER A 569 -14.92 4.15 25.91
CA SER A 569 -14.44 5.26 26.75
C SER A 569 -15.25 6.54 26.52
N ASP A 570 -15.80 6.66 25.32
CA ASP A 570 -16.70 7.71 24.85
C ASP A 570 -17.68 7.11 23.79
N GLU A 571 -18.56 7.96 23.25
CA GLU A 571 -19.56 7.57 22.27
C GLU A 571 -18.93 7.02 20.95
N PRO A 572 -17.86 7.63 20.37
CA PRO A 572 -17.12 7.03 19.25
C PRO A 572 -16.53 5.65 19.57
N GLY A 573 -15.91 5.47 20.74
CA GLY A 573 -15.35 4.19 21.16
C GLY A 573 -16.43 3.11 21.23
N LEU A 574 -17.61 3.43 21.76
CA LEU A 574 -18.73 2.48 21.80
C LEU A 574 -19.16 2.05 20.39
N TYR A 575 -19.22 2.99 19.45
CA TYR A 575 -19.50 2.70 18.04
C TYR A 575 -18.41 1.83 17.39
N TYR A 576 -17.13 2.14 17.61
CA TYR A 576 -16.03 1.36 17.06
C TYR A 576 -15.95 -0.06 17.63
N GLY A 577 -16.35 -0.27 18.88
CA GLY A 577 -16.56 -1.61 19.43
C GLY A 577 -17.64 -2.39 18.69
N GLY A 578 -18.73 -1.73 18.31
CA GLY A 578 -19.77 -2.29 17.44
C GLY A 578 -19.26 -2.64 16.04
N VAL A 579 -18.44 -1.78 15.43
CA VAL A 579 -17.77 -2.08 14.15
C VAL A 579 -16.91 -3.34 14.26
N THR A 580 -16.12 -3.48 15.34
CA THR A 580 -15.30 -4.68 15.58
C THR A 580 -16.14 -5.94 15.83
N LEU A 581 -17.29 -5.82 16.51
CA LEU A 581 -18.24 -6.93 16.65
C LEU A 581 -18.73 -7.42 15.28
N LEU A 582 -19.08 -6.50 14.37
CA LEU A 582 -19.50 -6.85 13.02
C LEU A 582 -18.36 -7.51 12.23
N GLN A 583 -17.12 -7.04 12.37
CA GLN A 583 -15.97 -7.70 11.76
C GLN A 583 -15.75 -9.13 12.29
N LEU A 584 -15.95 -9.37 13.59
CA LEU A 584 -15.93 -10.72 14.16
C LEU A 584 -17.02 -11.62 13.56
N LEU A 585 -18.22 -11.07 13.35
CA LEU A 585 -19.36 -11.79 12.79
C LEU A 585 -19.13 -12.18 11.32
N LEU A 586 -18.60 -11.23 10.53
CA LEU A 586 -18.36 -11.34 9.09
C LEU A 586 -17.09 -12.12 8.75
N SER A 587 -16.14 -12.17 9.69
CA SER A 587 -14.96 -13.02 9.59
C SER A 587 -15.36 -14.45 9.22
N ARG A 588 -14.48 -15.15 8.52
CA ARG A 588 -14.75 -16.48 7.95
C ARG A 588 -15.74 -16.52 6.78
N PHE A 589 -16.27 -15.38 6.34
CA PHE A 589 -17.18 -15.27 5.19
C PHE A 589 -18.37 -16.23 5.27
N GLN A 590 -18.99 -16.33 6.45
CA GLN A 590 -20.20 -17.15 6.61
C GLN A 590 -21.43 -16.25 6.44
N PRO A 591 -22.18 -16.36 5.32
CA PRO A 591 -23.38 -15.55 5.14
C PRO A 591 -24.42 -15.97 6.16
N ARG A 592 -25.19 -15.00 6.68
CA ARG A 592 -26.19 -15.21 7.74
C ARG A 592 -25.64 -15.80 9.04
N ASN A 593 -24.33 -15.73 9.28
CA ASN A 593 -23.74 -16.18 10.55
C ASN A 593 -24.30 -15.37 11.73
N THR A 594 -24.64 -16.07 12.81
CA THR A 594 -25.03 -15.48 14.11
C THR A 594 -24.08 -15.87 15.23
N ILE A 595 -23.09 -16.72 14.95
CA ILE A 595 -22.19 -17.30 15.94
C ILE A 595 -20.91 -16.48 16.01
N LEU A 596 -20.61 -15.98 17.20
CA LEU A 596 -19.39 -15.27 17.53
C LEU A 596 -18.39 -16.19 18.27
N PRO A 597 -17.09 -16.12 17.96
CA PRO A 597 -16.05 -16.73 18.78
C PRO A 597 -15.89 -15.96 20.09
N GLY A 598 -15.46 -16.64 21.15
CA GLY A 598 -15.09 -15.99 22.40
C GLY A 598 -13.88 -15.09 22.21
N CYS A 599 -13.90 -13.92 22.86
CA CYS A 599 -12.79 -12.99 22.77
C CYS A 599 -12.71 -12.02 23.94
N GLU A 600 -11.52 -11.48 24.16
CA GLU A 600 -11.28 -10.26 24.93
C GLU A 600 -10.40 -9.32 24.10
N LEU A 601 -10.97 -8.19 23.69
CA LEU A 601 -10.30 -7.17 22.89
C LEU A 601 -10.24 -5.85 23.66
N GLU A 602 -9.12 -5.15 23.55
CA GLU A 602 -8.99 -3.75 23.98
C GLU A 602 -8.26 -2.98 22.89
N ASP A 603 -8.78 -1.81 22.53
CA ASP A 603 -8.29 -1.09 21.37
C ASP A 603 -8.60 0.41 21.43
N HIS A 604 -7.82 1.20 20.70
CA HIS A 604 -7.95 2.66 20.53
C HIS A 604 -7.04 3.11 19.39
N PRO A 605 -7.32 4.23 18.70
CA PRO A 605 -6.45 4.77 17.65
C PRO A 605 -5.20 5.45 18.21
N ASP A 606 -4.10 5.46 17.44
CA ASP A 606 -2.90 6.25 17.73
C ASP A 606 -3.06 7.72 17.30
N LEU A 607 -3.67 7.96 16.13
CA LEU A 607 -3.93 9.32 15.62
C LEU A 607 -5.40 9.73 15.82
N PRO A 608 -5.65 10.98 16.27
CA PRO A 608 -7.00 11.48 16.53
C PRO A 608 -7.78 11.77 15.24
N VAL A 609 -7.09 12.06 14.13
CA VAL A 609 -7.73 12.32 12.83
C VAL A 609 -7.26 11.28 11.82
N ARG A 610 -8.20 10.56 11.22
CA ARG A 610 -7.95 9.46 10.29
C ARG A 610 -8.74 9.72 9.01
N VAL A 611 -8.03 10.23 8.01
CA VAL A 611 -8.62 10.94 6.87
C VAL A 611 -8.73 10.04 5.66
N VAL A 612 -9.78 10.27 4.87
CA VAL A 612 -9.84 9.93 3.45
C VAL A 612 -10.11 11.20 2.68
N GLU A 613 -9.29 11.50 1.69
CA GLU A 613 -9.61 12.54 0.71
C GLU A 613 -10.01 11.87 -0.61
N MET A 614 -11.27 12.01 -0.99
CA MET A 614 -11.81 11.49 -2.24
C MET A 614 -11.97 12.66 -3.22
N VAL A 615 -11.13 12.70 -4.25
CA VAL A 615 -11.38 13.52 -5.44
C VAL A 615 -12.37 12.76 -6.30
N HIS A 616 -13.65 13.15 -6.24
CA HIS A 616 -14.68 12.41 -6.93
C HIS A 616 -14.41 12.43 -8.44
N PRO A 617 -14.42 11.28 -9.12
CA PRO A 617 -13.95 11.17 -10.50
C PRO A 617 -14.78 11.97 -11.52
N TRP A 618 -16.05 12.26 -11.21
CA TRP A 618 -16.90 13.12 -12.03
C TRP A 618 -16.52 14.62 -11.99
N THR A 619 -15.55 15.01 -11.15
CA THR A 619 -15.09 16.40 -11.04
C THR A 619 -14.29 16.86 -12.27
N PHE A 620 -13.76 15.93 -13.07
CA PHE A 620 -12.94 16.29 -14.22
C PHE A 620 -13.79 16.77 -15.42
N PRO A 621 -13.49 17.95 -15.98
CA PRO A 621 -14.26 18.55 -17.06
C PRO A 621 -14.01 17.81 -18.39
N GLY A 622 -15.05 17.67 -19.21
CA GLY A 622 -14.94 17.11 -20.57
C GLY A 622 -14.97 15.58 -20.65
N TRP A 623 -15.16 14.87 -19.55
CA TRP A 623 -15.36 13.41 -19.56
C TRP A 623 -16.85 13.09 -19.70
N GLN A 624 -17.25 12.44 -20.80
CA GLN A 624 -18.60 11.89 -20.97
C GLN A 624 -18.64 10.49 -20.36
N LEU A 625 -19.00 10.44 -19.09
CA LEU A 625 -19.04 9.23 -18.29
C LEU A 625 -20.35 8.49 -18.53
N LYS A 626 -20.26 7.17 -18.73
CA LYS A 626 -21.40 6.32 -19.12
C LYS A 626 -22.05 5.60 -17.93
N ASP A 627 -21.39 5.58 -16.78
CA ASP A 627 -21.75 4.80 -15.60
C ASP A 627 -22.01 5.66 -14.35
N VAL A 628 -22.88 6.68 -14.44
CA VAL A 628 -23.24 7.56 -13.30
C VAL A 628 -23.83 6.75 -12.13
N ARG A 629 -23.40 6.99 -10.88
CA ARG A 629 -23.96 6.35 -9.68
C ARG A 629 -24.64 7.35 -8.74
N THR A 630 -25.62 6.85 -7.97
CA THR A 630 -26.47 7.64 -7.06
C THR A 630 -25.77 8.01 -5.75
N MET A 631 -26.39 8.88 -4.96
CA MET A 631 -25.93 9.18 -3.60
C MET A 631 -25.92 7.93 -2.69
N ASP A 632 -26.84 6.97 -2.90
CA ASP A 632 -26.83 5.70 -2.15
C ASP A 632 -25.53 4.91 -2.36
N TYR A 633 -24.99 4.91 -3.58
CA TYR A 633 -23.71 4.28 -3.86
C TYR A 633 -22.57 4.95 -3.10
N LEU A 634 -22.54 6.29 -3.09
CA LEU A 634 -21.51 7.04 -2.35
C LEU A 634 -21.60 6.74 -0.85
N ILE A 635 -22.81 6.73 -0.27
CA ILE A 635 -23.00 6.37 1.15
C ILE A 635 -22.56 4.94 1.44
N ASP A 636 -22.89 3.95 0.60
CA ASP A 636 -22.43 2.57 0.79
C ASP A 636 -20.89 2.45 0.66
N TRP A 637 -20.28 3.22 -0.25
CA TRP A 637 -18.82 3.28 -0.35
C TRP A 637 -18.21 3.89 0.91
N VAL A 638 -18.76 5.01 1.42
CA VAL A 638 -18.29 5.63 2.68
C VAL A 638 -18.45 4.66 3.85
N ARG A 639 -19.54 3.91 3.91
CA ARG A 639 -19.72 2.85 4.90
C ARG A 639 -18.60 1.80 4.82
N LYS A 640 -18.40 1.20 3.65
CA LYS A 640 -17.44 0.10 3.45
C LYS A 640 -15.99 0.54 3.65
N TYR A 641 -15.62 1.71 3.14
CA TYR A 641 -14.22 2.11 3.03
C TYR A 641 -13.79 3.20 4.01
N VAL A 642 -14.71 3.90 4.68
CA VAL A 642 -14.39 4.91 5.69
C VAL A 642 -14.84 4.42 7.08
N ALA A 643 -16.14 4.19 7.26
CA ALA A 643 -16.71 3.83 8.58
C ALA A 643 -16.23 2.47 9.08
N ASP A 644 -16.27 1.44 8.23
CA ASP A 644 -15.82 0.08 8.59
C ASP A 644 -14.30 -0.02 8.75
N ASN A 645 -13.56 0.98 8.29
CA ASN A 645 -12.14 1.18 8.56
C ASN A 645 -11.86 2.00 9.82
N LYS A 646 -12.91 2.46 10.52
CA LYS A 646 -12.84 3.34 11.69
C LYS A 646 -12.12 4.68 11.39
N GLN A 647 -12.11 5.11 10.13
CA GLN A 647 -11.71 6.47 9.76
C GLN A 647 -12.81 7.43 10.18
N ASN A 648 -12.43 8.62 10.65
CA ASN A 648 -13.35 9.58 11.27
C ASN A 648 -13.41 10.92 10.53
N PHE A 649 -12.77 11.02 9.36
CA PHE A 649 -12.76 12.24 8.58
C PHE A 649 -12.82 11.94 7.08
N LEU A 650 -13.77 12.56 6.38
CA LEU A 650 -13.94 12.44 4.93
C LEU A 650 -13.86 13.83 4.29
N ILE A 651 -12.81 14.07 3.50
CA ILE A 651 -12.73 15.18 2.56
C ILE A 651 -13.25 14.65 1.22
N CYS A 652 -14.29 15.27 0.64
CA CYS A 652 -14.91 14.77 -0.59
C CYS A 652 -15.15 15.91 -1.58
N ASP A 653 -14.51 15.86 -2.74
CA ASP A 653 -14.74 16.83 -3.81
C ASP A 653 -16.10 16.58 -4.46
N LEU A 654 -17.01 17.56 -4.32
CA LEU A 654 -18.38 17.50 -4.83
C LEU A 654 -18.68 18.70 -5.74
N SER A 655 -17.63 19.40 -6.19
CA SER A 655 -17.74 20.75 -6.73
C SER A 655 -18.57 20.86 -8.00
N SER A 656 -18.23 20.13 -9.07
CA SER A 656 -19.01 20.12 -10.32
C SER A 656 -20.34 19.33 -10.19
N LEU A 657 -20.50 18.56 -9.11
CA LEU A 657 -21.57 17.58 -8.93
C LEU A 657 -22.78 18.13 -8.19
N THR A 658 -22.61 19.25 -7.50
CA THR A 658 -23.65 19.83 -6.65
C THR A 658 -24.57 20.74 -7.45
N ARG A 659 -25.87 20.64 -7.21
CA ARG A 659 -26.86 21.62 -7.66
C ARG A 659 -27.03 22.72 -6.64
N TYR A 660 -26.70 23.95 -7.00
CA TYR A 660 -26.79 25.15 -6.17
C TYR A 660 -28.14 25.83 -6.31
N LYS A 661 -28.62 26.40 -5.20
CA LYS A 661 -29.87 27.15 -5.13
C LYS A 661 -29.63 28.63 -5.43
N SER A 662 -28.54 29.18 -4.91
CA SER A 662 -28.16 30.59 -5.00
C SER A 662 -27.51 30.96 -6.34
N GLN A 663 -26.94 29.98 -7.05
CA GLN A 663 -26.28 30.15 -8.35
C GLN A 663 -26.82 29.09 -9.35
N PRO A 664 -28.09 29.20 -9.80
CA PRO A 664 -28.72 28.19 -10.66
C PRO A 664 -28.01 28.01 -12.01
N GLU A 665 -27.27 29.02 -12.49
CA GLU A 665 -26.44 28.95 -13.69
C GLU A 665 -25.30 27.92 -13.59
N MET A 666 -24.87 27.59 -12.37
CA MET A 666 -23.83 26.58 -12.11
C MET A 666 -24.34 25.14 -12.24
N ASN A 667 -25.65 24.93 -12.40
CA ASN A 667 -26.27 23.60 -12.43
C ASN A 667 -26.18 22.97 -13.82
N GLY A 668 -24.97 22.55 -14.20
CA GLY A 668 -24.69 21.88 -15.47
C GLY A 668 -25.12 20.42 -15.52
N THR A 669 -24.80 19.75 -16.62
CA THR A 669 -25.11 18.32 -16.85
C THR A 669 -24.36 17.36 -15.92
N GLN A 670 -23.26 17.82 -15.30
CA GLN A 670 -22.50 17.07 -14.31
C GLN A 670 -23.07 17.19 -12.89
N SER A 671 -23.98 18.15 -12.64
CA SER A 671 -24.57 18.41 -11.32
C SER A 671 -25.63 17.35 -10.98
N ILE A 672 -25.18 16.19 -10.51
CA ILE A 672 -26.02 15.01 -10.22
C ILE A 672 -26.57 14.95 -8.80
N TYR A 673 -26.02 15.71 -7.85
CA TYR A 673 -26.44 15.70 -6.45
C TYR A 673 -27.17 16.98 -6.04
N SER A 674 -28.28 16.81 -5.32
CA SER A 674 -29.01 17.92 -4.70
C SER A 674 -28.43 18.33 -3.35
N LEU A 675 -28.79 19.51 -2.85
CA LEU A 675 -28.45 19.92 -1.49
C LEU A 675 -29.04 18.99 -0.43
N GLU A 676 -30.19 18.35 -0.71
CA GLU A 676 -30.79 17.34 0.16
C GLU A 676 -29.95 16.06 0.20
N ASP A 677 -29.43 15.60 -0.94
CA ASP A 677 -28.50 14.47 -1.01
C ASP A 677 -27.24 14.73 -0.16
N LEU A 678 -26.68 15.93 -0.27
CA LEU A 678 -25.53 16.35 0.53
C LEU A 678 -25.85 16.41 2.03
N SER A 679 -27.04 16.90 2.39
CA SER A 679 -27.52 16.89 3.79
C SER A 679 -27.65 15.46 4.32
N ARG A 680 -28.17 14.54 3.49
CA ARG A 680 -28.30 13.11 3.81
C ARG A 680 -26.94 12.47 4.06
N LEU A 681 -25.96 12.73 3.19
CA LEU A 681 -24.57 12.28 3.37
C LEU A 681 -23.98 12.83 4.68
N ALA A 682 -24.12 14.13 4.93
CA ALA A 682 -23.59 14.79 6.12
C ALA A 682 -24.21 14.23 7.41
N GLN A 683 -25.52 13.99 7.41
CA GLN A 683 -26.21 13.38 8.55
C GLN A 683 -25.74 11.95 8.77
N TRP A 684 -25.64 11.15 7.70
CA TRP A 684 -25.13 9.79 7.79
C TRP A 684 -23.70 9.75 8.36
N CYS A 685 -22.82 10.66 7.91
CA CYS A 685 -21.47 10.79 8.45
C CYS A 685 -21.48 11.12 9.95
N ARG A 686 -22.27 12.12 10.40
CA ARG A 686 -22.40 12.47 11.82
C ARG A 686 -22.88 11.30 12.69
N ASP A 687 -23.89 10.58 12.21
CA ASP A 687 -24.46 9.42 12.89
C ASP A 687 -23.47 8.25 13.02
N ASN A 688 -22.38 8.26 12.24
CA ASN A 688 -21.32 7.26 12.23
C ASN A 688 -19.96 7.81 12.70
N PHE A 689 -19.95 8.97 13.39
CA PHE A 689 -18.73 9.63 13.89
C PHE A 689 -17.68 9.93 12.82
N ILE A 690 -18.14 10.34 11.64
CA ILE A 690 -17.32 10.85 10.55
C ILE A 690 -17.59 12.34 10.40
N GLU A 691 -16.54 13.15 10.50
CA GLU A 691 -16.60 14.56 10.13
C GLU A 691 -16.48 14.67 8.60
N LEU A 692 -17.50 15.26 7.96
CA LEU A 692 -17.52 15.53 6.53
C LEU A 692 -16.95 16.92 6.26
N ALA A 693 -16.00 17.00 5.33
CA ALA A 693 -15.48 18.23 4.74
C ALA A 693 -15.74 18.21 3.23
N PRO A 694 -16.86 18.79 2.77
CA PRO A 694 -17.09 19.00 1.35
C PRO A 694 -15.94 19.84 0.76
N ARG A 695 -15.43 19.48 -0.42
CA ARG A 695 -14.25 20.11 -1.05
C ARG A 695 -14.57 20.76 -2.39
N TRP A 696 -14.01 21.94 -2.61
CA TRP A 696 -14.01 22.70 -3.86
C TRP A 696 -12.61 23.16 -4.19
N GLN A 697 -12.23 23.11 -5.46
CA GLN A 697 -11.02 23.77 -5.92
C GLN A 697 -11.25 25.28 -6.05
N LEU A 698 -10.56 26.07 -5.22
CA LEU A 698 -10.70 27.53 -5.18
C LEU A 698 -9.49 28.25 -5.78
N GLY A 699 -9.75 29.07 -6.80
CA GLY A 699 -8.71 29.79 -7.54
C GLY A 699 -8.05 28.90 -8.58
N SER A 700 -7.18 27.97 -8.16
CA SER A 700 -6.59 26.96 -9.05
C SER A 700 -7.60 25.85 -9.38
N HIS A 701 -7.34 25.10 -10.45
CA HIS A 701 -8.25 24.06 -10.98
C HIS A 701 -9.71 24.54 -11.13
N ALA A 702 -9.91 25.84 -11.34
CA ALA A 702 -11.22 26.46 -11.51
C ALA A 702 -11.93 25.91 -12.76
N ASN A 703 -11.18 25.40 -13.72
CA ASN A 703 -11.70 24.71 -14.89
C ASN A 703 -12.39 23.38 -14.58
N TRP A 704 -12.35 22.89 -13.34
CA TRP A 704 -13.10 21.70 -12.95
C TRP A 704 -14.59 21.98 -12.71
N TRP A 705 -14.94 23.21 -12.35
CA TRP A 705 -16.33 23.55 -12.02
C TRP A 705 -16.69 25.01 -12.36
N LEU A 706 -15.88 25.97 -11.92
CA LEU A 706 -16.16 27.41 -12.05
C LEU A 706 -16.06 27.91 -13.48
N THR A 707 -14.89 27.80 -14.12
CA THR A 707 -14.64 28.41 -15.44
C THR A 707 -15.17 27.59 -16.60
N VAL A 708 -15.75 26.41 -16.33
CA VAL A 708 -16.57 25.67 -17.30
C VAL A 708 -17.86 26.44 -17.57
N THR A 709 -18.48 26.95 -16.51
CA THR A 709 -19.72 27.75 -16.58
C THR A 709 -19.42 29.23 -16.81
N HIS A 710 -18.37 29.75 -16.17
CA HIS A 710 -17.96 31.16 -16.22
C HIS A 710 -16.57 31.34 -16.84
N PRO A 711 -16.42 31.14 -18.16
CA PRO A 711 -15.12 31.27 -18.83
C PRO A 711 -14.51 32.68 -18.72
N GLU A 712 -15.34 33.71 -18.49
CA GLU A 712 -14.92 35.08 -18.24
C GLU A 712 -14.14 35.26 -16.93
N LEU A 713 -14.27 34.33 -15.98
CA LEU A 713 -13.54 34.36 -14.71
C LEU A 713 -12.16 33.69 -14.79
N ARG A 714 -11.74 33.17 -15.94
CA ARG A 714 -10.40 32.56 -16.10
C ARG A 714 -9.31 33.63 -16.07
N GLU A 715 -8.21 33.35 -15.37
CA GLU A 715 -7.03 34.21 -15.41
C GLU A 715 -6.41 34.19 -16.82
N LYS A 716 -6.16 35.38 -17.37
CA LYS A 716 -5.49 35.52 -18.67
C LYS A 716 -4.09 34.90 -18.60
N GLY A 717 -3.77 34.08 -19.60
CA GLY A 717 -2.48 33.38 -19.72
C GLY A 717 -2.37 32.01 -19.04
N ASP A 718 -3.41 31.54 -18.34
CA ASP A 718 -3.44 30.21 -17.72
C ASP A 718 -4.70 29.43 -18.10
N ALA A 719 -4.59 28.10 -18.24
CA ALA A 719 -5.69 27.24 -18.70
C ALA A 719 -6.61 26.73 -17.57
N THR A 720 -6.16 26.72 -16.32
CA THR A 720 -6.85 26.08 -15.19
C THR A 720 -7.20 27.05 -14.07
N GLN A 721 -6.60 28.24 -14.04
CA GLN A 721 -6.73 29.24 -12.98
C GLN A 721 -7.88 30.23 -13.19
N ALA A 722 -8.58 30.61 -12.12
CA ALA A 722 -9.49 31.75 -12.09
C ALA A 722 -8.79 33.06 -11.69
N ASP A 723 -9.24 34.18 -12.28
CA ASP A 723 -8.92 35.54 -11.82
C ASP A 723 -9.69 35.83 -10.52
N ILE A 724 -9.07 35.48 -9.40
CA ILE A 724 -9.56 35.75 -8.04
C ILE A 724 -9.69 37.24 -7.69
N THR A 725 -9.27 38.15 -8.58
CA THR A 725 -9.48 39.59 -8.42
C THR A 725 -10.70 40.11 -9.18
N HIS A 726 -11.34 39.26 -10.01
CA HIS A 726 -12.56 39.61 -10.71
C HIS A 726 -13.69 39.92 -9.71
N PRO A 727 -14.45 41.03 -9.88
CA PRO A 727 -15.45 41.48 -8.91
C PRO A 727 -16.57 40.45 -8.65
N ASP A 728 -16.88 39.62 -9.64
CA ASP A 728 -17.90 38.56 -9.51
C ASP A 728 -17.39 37.25 -8.89
N HIS A 729 -16.07 37.04 -8.85
CA HIS A 729 -15.48 35.76 -8.42
C HIS A 729 -15.96 35.34 -7.02
N ASP A 730 -15.71 36.20 -6.03
CA ASP A 730 -16.03 35.90 -4.64
C ASP A 730 -17.54 35.75 -4.41
N ARG A 731 -18.36 36.57 -5.09
CA ARG A 731 -19.82 36.47 -4.99
C ARG A 731 -20.33 35.11 -5.47
N ILE A 732 -19.83 34.63 -6.61
CA ILE A 732 -20.27 33.34 -7.17
C ILE A 732 -19.79 32.19 -6.29
N VAL A 733 -18.48 32.14 -6.02
CA VAL A 733 -17.85 31.06 -5.26
C VAL A 733 -18.41 30.97 -3.83
N PHE A 734 -18.48 32.07 -3.10
CA PHE A 734 -18.91 32.04 -1.70
C PHE A 734 -20.41 31.76 -1.54
N ASN A 735 -21.25 32.12 -2.50
CA ASN A 735 -22.67 31.74 -2.50
C ASN A 735 -22.83 30.22 -2.69
N CYS A 736 -22.08 29.61 -3.64
CA CYS A 736 -22.08 28.16 -3.82
C CYS A 736 -21.64 27.42 -2.54
N LEU A 737 -20.54 27.86 -1.91
CA LEU A 737 -20.08 27.27 -0.66
C LEU A 737 -21.08 27.48 0.48
N GLN A 738 -21.74 28.64 0.55
CA GLN A 738 -22.74 28.92 1.56
C GLN A 738 -23.96 27.99 1.45
N ASP A 739 -24.47 27.73 0.25
CA ASP A 739 -25.56 26.75 0.04
C ASP A 739 -25.19 25.37 0.60
N VAL A 740 -23.97 24.92 0.32
CA VAL A 740 -23.45 23.62 0.79
C VAL A 740 -23.29 23.60 2.30
N ILE A 741 -22.67 24.63 2.89
CA ILE A 741 -22.47 24.73 4.34
C ILE A 741 -23.81 24.75 5.06
N GLN A 742 -24.79 25.52 4.58
CA GLN A 742 -26.13 25.58 5.17
C GLN A 742 -26.88 24.26 5.06
N ALA A 743 -26.81 23.59 3.90
CA ALA A 743 -27.50 22.32 3.69
C ALA A 743 -26.92 21.19 4.54
N THR A 744 -25.60 21.20 4.75
CA THR A 744 -24.87 20.09 5.37
C THR A 744 -24.60 20.31 6.86
N GLY A 745 -24.48 21.55 7.34
CA GLY A 745 -24.11 21.88 8.72
C GLY A 745 -22.69 21.42 9.09
N VAL A 746 -21.79 21.35 8.11
CA VAL A 746 -20.41 20.87 8.30
C VAL A 746 -19.57 21.86 9.11
N LYS A 747 -18.51 21.36 9.74
CA LYS A 747 -17.55 22.17 10.52
C LYS A 747 -16.30 22.53 9.72
N TYR A 748 -16.12 21.92 8.56
CA TYR A 748 -14.92 22.03 7.74
C TYR A 748 -15.28 22.16 6.27
N ILE A 749 -14.44 22.86 5.52
CA ILE A 749 -14.53 22.93 4.06
C ILE A 749 -13.13 22.73 3.46
N GLY A 750 -13.02 21.83 2.48
CA GLY A 750 -11.81 21.69 1.68
C GLY A 750 -11.78 22.74 0.59
N ILE A 751 -10.68 23.49 0.47
CA ILE A 751 -10.54 24.52 -0.57
C ILE A 751 -9.53 24.15 -1.67
N GLY A 752 -8.87 23.00 -1.51
CA GLY A 752 -7.77 22.54 -2.34
C GLY A 752 -6.63 23.56 -2.34
N SER A 753 -6.66 24.49 -3.30
CA SER A 753 -5.72 25.59 -3.48
C SER A 753 -4.29 25.13 -3.76
N ASP A 754 -4.18 23.98 -4.41
CA ASP A 754 -2.95 23.38 -4.93
C ASP A 754 -2.64 23.82 -6.36
N GLU A 755 -1.38 23.70 -6.76
CA GLU A 755 -0.88 23.81 -8.15
C GLU A 755 -1.20 25.11 -8.90
N TRP A 756 -1.25 26.25 -8.21
CA TRP A 756 -1.48 27.53 -8.89
C TRP A 756 -0.45 27.79 -10.01
N TRP A 757 -0.95 28.28 -11.15
CA TRP A 757 -0.19 28.60 -12.36
C TRP A 757 0.62 27.43 -12.95
N HIS A 758 0.17 26.19 -12.75
CA HIS A 758 0.84 25.00 -13.30
C HIS A 758 0.59 24.78 -14.81
N SER A 759 -0.41 25.46 -15.39
CA SER A 759 -0.87 25.22 -16.77
C SER A 759 -0.85 26.48 -17.65
N PRO A 760 0.33 27.10 -17.88
CA PRO A 760 0.44 28.32 -18.66
C PRO A 760 0.07 28.08 -20.14
N LYS A 761 -0.67 29.03 -20.72
CA LYS A 761 -1.01 29.04 -22.15
C LYS A 761 0.08 29.71 -22.97
N LYS A 762 0.67 28.94 -23.89
CA LYS A 762 1.81 29.41 -24.71
C LYS A 762 1.45 30.53 -25.68
N ASP A 763 0.18 30.61 -26.08
CA ASP A 763 -0.39 31.56 -27.03
C ASP A 763 -0.97 32.82 -26.36
N GLU A 764 -0.92 32.91 -25.03
CA GLU A 764 -1.56 33.98 -24.27
C GLU A 764 -0.64 34.49 -23.16
N GLN A 765 -0.12 35.70 -23.32
CA GLN A 765 0.74 36.30 -22.30
C GLN A 765 -0.09 36.72 -21.07
N PRO A 766 0.31 36.29 -19.86
CA PRO A 766 -0.35 36.72 -18.63
C PRO A 766 -0.12 38.21 -18.40
N ASP A 767 -1.12 38.91 -17.85
CA ASP A 767 -0.93 40.31 -17.47
C ASP A 767 0.11 40.41 -16.33
N PRO A 768 0.96 41.46 -16.31
CA PRO A 768 2.00 41.62 -15.29
C PRO A 768 1.43 41.70 -13.86
N LEU A 769 0.24 42.27 -13.72
CA LEU A 769 -0.49 42.42 -12.45
C LEU A 769 -1.95 41.98 -12.63
N LEU A 770 -2.52 41.41 -11.57
CA LEU A 770 -3.94 41.10 -11.48
C LEU A 770 -4.66 42.29 -10.83
N ARG A 771 -5.25 43.15 -11.66
CA ARG A 771 -5.95 44.39 -11.24
C ARG A 771 -5.14 45.24 -10.24
N GLY A 772 -3.87 45.45 -10.55
CA GLY A 772 -2.95 46.27 -9.76
C GLY A 772 -2.21 45.54 -8.64
N LYS A 773 -2.43 44.22 -8.48
CA LYS A 773 -1.74 43.39 -7.48
C LYS A 773 -0.77 42.43 -8.13
N THR A 774 0.32 42.12 -7.44
CA THR A 774 1.14 40.95 -7.82
C THR A 774 0.35 39.67 -7.56
N ARG A 775 0.73 38.58 -8.22
CA ARG A 775 0.11 37.27 -8.00
C ARG A 775 0.23 36.77 -6.56
N ALA A 776 1.38 36.96 -5.92
CA ALA A 776 1.54 36.65 -4.50
C ALA A 776 0.63 37.48 -3.59
N GLN A 777 0.51 38.79 -3.83
CA GLN A 777 -0.42 39.64 -3.09
C GLN A 777 -1.87 39.19 -3.28
N ALA A 778 -2.29 38.96 -4.54
CA ALA A 778 -3.63 38.48 -4.84
C ALA A 778 -3.93 37.14 -4.14
N PHE A 779 -2.99 36.19 -4.20
CA PHE A 779 -3.10 34.89 -3.53
C PHE A 779 -3.28 35.04 -2.01
N MET A 780 -2.42 35.82 -1.34
CA MET A 780 -2.51 35.99 0.13
C MET A 780 -3.80 36.69 0.54
N GLU A 781 -4.17 37.76 -0.14
CA GLU A 781 -5.41 38.48 0.16
C GLU A 781 -6.66 37.64 -0.13
N PHE A 782 -6.65 36.78 -1.15
CA PHE A 782 -7.75 35.84 -1.39
C PHE A 782 -7.90 34.86 -0.24
N HIS A 783 -6.81 34.27 0.24
CA HIS A 783 -6.86 33.35 1.38
C HIS A 783 -7.27 34.04 2.69
N GLN A 784 -6.94 35.33 2.87
CA GLN A 784 -7.48 36.13 3.97
C GLN A 784 -9.00 36.29 3.87
N ARG A 785 -9.53 36.54 2.65
CA ARG A 785 -10.98 36.60 2.42
C ARG A 785 -11.67 35.26 2.61
N VAL A 786 -11.05 34.15 2.20
CA VAL A 786 -11.55 32.79 2.44
C VAL A 786 -11.60 32.48 3.94
N ALA A 787 -10.52 32.77 4.69
CA ALA A 787 -10.51 32.57 6.14
C ALA A 787 -11.61 33.38 6.84
N GLU A 788 -11.79 34.63 6.43
CA GLU A 788 -12.84 35.50 6.96
C GLU A 788 -14.25 35.01 6.60
N PHE A 789 -14.48 34.54 5.37
CA PHE A 789 -15.73 33.87 5.00
C PHE A 789 -15.99 32.66 5.90
N CYS A 790 -14.99 31.79 6.08
CA CYS A 790 -15.11 30.59 6.89
C CYS A 790 -15.43 30.90 8.36
N ARG A 791 -14.77 31.91 8.96
CA ARG A 791 -15.07 32.38 10.32
C ARG A 791 -16.53 32.82 10.45
N ARG A 792 -17.06 33.58 9.48
CA ARG A 792 -18.46 34.02 9.50
C ARG A 792 -19.45 32.87 9.36
N GLN A 793 -19.10 31.81 8.64
CA GLN A 793 -19.93 30.60 8.52
C GLN A 793 -19.72 29.63 9.70
N GLY A 794 -18.76 29.86 10.59
CA GLY A 794 -18.44 28.94 11.68
C GLY A 794 -17.76 27.65 11.23
N VAL A 795 -17.06 27.67 10.09
CA VAL A 795 -16.34 26.51 9.54
C VAL A 795 -14.84 26.78 9.49
N ARG A 796 -14.03 25.71 9.45
CA ARG A 796 -12.57 25.79 9.35
C ARG A 796 -12.08 25.32 7.97
N PRO A 797 -11.24 26.09 7.27
CA PRO A 797 -10.76 25.72 5.93
C PRO A 797 -9.58 24.73 5.98
N ILE A 798 -9.54 23.83 5.01
CA ILE A 798 -8.46 22.85 4.77
C ILE A 798 -7.83 23.13 3.40
N MET A 799 -6.51 23.27 3.33
CA MET A 799 -5.79 23.57 2.08
C MET A 799 -4.50 22.75 1.92
N HIS A 800 -4.09 22.51 0.68
CA HIS A 800 -2.81 21.86 0.36
C HIS A 800 -1.61 22.79 0.56
N GLU A 801 -0.43 22.19 0.75
CA GLU A 801 0.76 22.88 1.20
C GLU A 801 1.69 23.40 0.11
N ASP A 802 1.52 22.92 -1.12
CA ASP A 802 2.51 23.04 -2.18
C ASP A 802 2.82 24.50 -2.56
N MET A 803 1.82 25.38 -2.51
CA MET A 803 2.01 26.81 -2.75
C MET A 803 2.69 27.54 -1.58
N LEU A 804 2.77 26.92 -0.40
CA LEU A 804 3.27 27.54 0.83
C LEU A 804 4.77 27.36 1.03
N VAL A 805 5.41 26.47 0.27
CA VAL A 805 6.84 26.13 0.44
C VAL A 805 7.65 26.38 -0.82
N ARG A 806 8.86 26.94 -0.67
CA ARG A 806 9.70 27.36 -1.79
C ARG A 806 10.21 26.20 -2.65
N TRP A 807 10.41 25.03 -2.06
CA TRP A 807 10.93 23.85 -2.76
C TRP A 807 9.83 23.02 -3.42
N HIS A 808 8.56 23.41 -3.29
CA HIS A 808 7.45 22.86 -4.07
C HIS A 808 6.94 23.94 -5.04
N ASN A 809 5.64 24.20 -5.14
CA ASN A 809 5.07 25.13 -6.12
C ASN A 809 5.11 26.61 -5.66
N GLY A 810 5.39 26.86 -4.37
CA GLY A 810 5.45 28.20 -3.79
C GLY A 810 6.59 29.10 -4.28
N HIS A 811 7.50 28.61 -5.14
CA HIS A 811 8.46 29.47 -5.86
C HIS A 811 7.81 30.25 -7.00
N ARG A 812 6.66 29.78 -7.53
CA ARG A 812 5.96 30.48 -8.61
C ARG A 812 5.46 31.83 -8.09
N TYR A 813 5.90 32.90 -8.74
CA TYR A 813 5.62 34.28 -8.33
C TYR A 813 5.95 34.60 -6.87
N ASP A 814 6.91 33.87 -6.28
CA ASP A 814 7.40 34.06 -4.91
C ASP A 814 6.32 33.98 -3.81
N VAL A 815 5.25 33.21 -4.01
CA VAL A 815 4.16 33.04 -3.01
C VAL A 815 4.68 32.63 -1.63
N SER A 816 5.58 31.65 -1.58
CA SER A 816 6.15 31.13 -0.32
C SER A 816 6.93 32.17 0.49
N ALA A 817 7.39 33.27 -0.12
CA ALA A 817 8.06 34.36 0.58
C ALA A 817 7.11 35.19 1.47
N HIS A 818 5.80 35.01 1.31
CA HIS A 818 4.75 35.76 2.00
C HIS A 818 3.92 34.89 2.96
N LEU A 819 4.41 33.70 3.33
CA LEU A 819 3.71 32.73 4.19
C LEU A 819 3.29 33.31 5.56
N ASP A 820 4.00 34.32 6.06
CA ASP A 820 3.69 35.06 7.27
C ASP A 820 2.31 35.76 7.21
N GLN A 821 1.82 36.08 6.01
CA GLN A 821 0.53 36.75 5.79
C GLN A 821 -0.67 35.80 5.78
N LEU A 822 -0.44 34.48 5.68
CA LEU A 822 -1.51 33.48 5.64
C LEU A 822 -2.12 33.30 7.04
N PRO A 823 -3.45 33.39 7.22
CA PRO A 823 -4.08 33.13 8.51
C PRO A 823 -3.75 31.74 9.07
N ARG A 824 -3.61 31.61 10.39
CA ARG A 824 -3.34 30.31 11.05
C ARG A 824 -4.59 29.46 11.29
N ASP A 825 -5.73 29.90 10.76
CA ASP A 825 -7.00 29.19 10.84
C ASP A 825 -7.00 27.92 9.96
N PHE A 826 -6.18 27.91 8.89
CA PHE A 826 -6.10 26.79 7.95
C PHE A 826 -5.49 25.53 8.59
N ILE A 827 -6.09 24.38 8.28
CA ILE A 827 -5.42 23.09 8.40
C ILE A 827 -4.66 22.86 7.10
N ILE A 828 -3.37 22.57 7.21
CA ILE A 828 -2.53 22.32 6.03
C ILE A 828 -2.40 20.81 5.80
N VAL A 829 -2.87 20.33 4.66
CA VAL A 829 -2.73 18.93 4.25
C VAL A 829 -1.47 18.79 3.39
N ILE A 830 -0.58 17.89 3.81
CA ILE A 830 0.75 17.66 3.24
C ILE A 830 0.67 16.48 2.27
N TRP A 831 0.69 16.73 0.97
CA TRP A 831 0.65 15.67 -0.04
C TRP A 831 2.03 15.30 -0.60
N ALA A 832 3.01 16.20 -0.43
CA ALA A 832 4.39 16.01 -0.87
C ALA A 832 5.42 16.25 0.25
N TYR A 833 6.63 15.72 0.09
CA TYR A 833 7.77 15.96 0.99
C TYR A 833 7.49 15.74 2.48
N GLN A 834 6.77 14.68 2.82
CA GLN A 834 6.18 14.44 4.15
C GLN A 834 7.03 15.02 5.29
N ASP A 835 8.23 14.48 5.54
CA ASP A 835 9.06 14.95 6.66
C ASP A 835 9.46 16.43 6.60
N ARG A 836 9.87 16.93 5.43
CA ARG A 836 10.36 18.29 5.28
C ARG A 836 9.23 19.30 5.44
N ASN A 837 8.08 19.03 4.82
CA ASN A 837 6.92 19.92 4.85
C ASN A 837 6.22 19.90 6.21
N ILE A 838 6.05 18.72 6.82
CA ILE A 838 5.54 18.59 8.19
C ILE A 838 6.40 19.43 9.14
N GLN A 839 7.72 19.22 9.12
CA GLN A 839 8.62 19.95 10.01
C GLN A 839 8.52 21.47 9.80
N TYR A 840 8.67 21.93 8.57
CA TYR A 840 8.69 23.36 8.27
C TYR A 840 7.38 24.06 8.64
N LEU A 841 6.23 23.50 8.25
CA LEU A 841 4.93 24.17 8.43
C LEU A 841 4.43 24.09 9.88
N SER A 842 4.74 23.01 10.61
CA SER A 842 4.52 22.97 12.05
C SER A 842 5.35 24.01 12.80
N GLU A 843 6.61 24.22 12.41
CA GLU A 843 7.45 25.30 12.98
C GLU A 843 6.91 26.71 12.68
N GLN A 844 6.15 26.88 11.59
CA GLN A 844 5.44 28.14 11.27
C GLN A 844 4.10 28.32 12.02
N GLY A 845 3.72 27.35 12.86
CA GLY A 845 2.52 27.39 13.70
C GLY A 845 1.23 26.88 13.03
N PHE A 846 1.33 26.14 11.92
CA PHE A 846 0.17 25.49 11.31
C PHE A 846 -0.12 24.13 11.94
N GLU A 847 -1.41 23.78 12.02
CA GLU A 847 -1.81 22.39 12.17
C GLU A 847 -1.60 21.66 10.84
N VAL A 848 -0.91 20.52 10.87
CA VAL A 848 -0.57 19.74 9.67
C VAL A 848 -1.13 18.33 9.71
N TRP A 849 -1.71 17.89 8.60
CA TRP A 849 -2.13 16.51 8.35
C TRP A 849 -1.35 15.94 7.17
N ALA A 850 -0.97 14.66 7.23
CA ALA A 850 -0.22 13.97 6.18
C ALA A 850 -1.18 13.19 5.27
N LEU A 851 -1.38 13.69 4.04
CA LEU A 851 -2.25 13.07 3.02
C LEU A 851 -1.48 12.90 1.70
N PRO A 852 -0.48 11.99 1.65
CA PRO A 852 0.19 11.65 0.41
C PRO A 852 -0.78 11.14 -0.67
N ASN A 853 -0.35 11.17 -1.92
CA ASN A 853 -1.08 10.58 -3.04
C ASN A 853 -1.05 9.05 -2.93
N ALA A 854 -2.20 8.36 -3.08
CA ALA A 854 -2.27 6.89 -2.98
C ALA A 854 -1.36 6.14 -3.98
N ASN A 855 -0.93 6.77 -5.07
CA ASN A 855 0.09 6.21 -5.98
C ASN A 855 1.47 6.02 -5.31
N LEU A 856 1.71 6.66 -4.16
CA LEU A 856 2.93 6.51 -3.36
C LEU A 856 2.85 5.38 -2.35
N SER A 857 1.72 4.66 -2.26
CA SER A 857 1.53 3.54 -1.34
C SER A 857 2.51 2.37 -1.54
N ASN A 858 3.23 2.35 -2.67
CA ASN A 858 4.32 1.39 -2.93
C ASN A 858 5.69 1.86 -2.41
N SER A 859 5.80 3.08 -1.88
CA SER A 859 7.07 3.68 -1.45
C SER A 859 7.13 3.91 0.05
N ASP A 860 8.30 3.67 0.65
CA ASP A 860 8.53 3.94 2.07
C ASP A 860 8.47 5.45 2.39
N ASN A 861 8.70 6.31 1.40
CA ASN A 861 8.69 7.78 1.52
C ASN A 861 7.28 8.38 1.69
N ALA A 862 6.23 7.58 1.59
CA ALA A 862 4.87 8.07 1.72
C ALA A 862 4.41 8.25 3.17
N TYR A 863 5.14 7.73 4.15
CA TYR A 863 4.77 7.83 5.57
C TYR A 863 5.66 8.86 6.30
N PRO A 864 5.11 9.61 7.28
CA PRO A 864 5.93 10.42 8.18
C PRO A 864 6.96 9.57 8.93
N SER A 865 8.19 10.06 9.03
CA SER A 865 9.23 9.43 9.82
C SER A 865 8.91 9.47 11.32
N ALA A 866 9.65 8.69 12.11
CA ALA A 866 9.48 8.70 13.57
C ALA A 866 9.79 10.08 14.18
N LYS A 867 10.57 10.91 13.47
CA LYS A 867 10.93 12.26 13.90
C LYS A 867 9.77 13.24 13.77
N THR A 868 8.99 13.15 12.70
CA THR A 868 7.96 14.15 12.33
C THR A 868 6.56 13.71 12.71
N LEU A 869 6.32 12.40 12.86
CA LEU A 869 5.03 11.84 13.27
C LEU A 869 4.41 12.53 14.50
N PRO A 870 5.15 12.89 15.57
CA PRO A 870 4.56 13.61 16.73
C PRO A 870 3.96 14.99 16.40
N GLN A 871 4.30 15.58 15.25
CA GLN A 871 3.80 16.87 14.78
C GLN A 871 2.53 16.73 13.93
N VAL A 872 2.22 15.51 13.49
CA VAL A 872 1.08 15.21 12.62
C VAL A 872 -0.18 15.01 13.46
N ARG A 873 -1.26 15.71 13.12
CA ARG A 873 -2.58 15.52 13.77
C ARG A 873 -3.47 14.54 13.03
N GLY A 874 -3.35 14.45 11.71
CA GLY A 874 -4.15 13.56 10.88
C GLY A 874 -3.35 12.85 9.80
N PHE A 875 -3.74 11.62 9.46
CA PHE A 875 -3.12 10.84 8.38
C PHE A 875 -4.19 10.18 7.51
N GLY A 876 -3.93 10.09 6.19
CA GLY A 876 -4.83 9.49 5.22
C GLY A 876 -4.20 9.35 3.84
N TRP A 877 -5.01 9.05 2.83
CA TRP A 877 -4.62 9.10 1.42
C TRP A 877 -5.56 9.98 0.61
N ILE A 878 -5.00 10.61 -0.42
CA ILE A 878 -5.77 11.21 -1.52
C ILE A 878 -6.08 10.12 -2.55
N LEU A 879 -7.36 9.94 -2.84
CA LEU A 879 -7.91 8.96 -3.78
C LEU A 879 -8.50 9.69 -4.98
N TYR A 880 -8.12 9.27 -6.19
CA TYR A 880 -8.60 9.83 -7.46
C TYR A 880 -9.66 8.94 -8.11
N GLY A 881 -10.59 8.42 -7.29
CA GLY A 881 -11.62 7.48 -7.72
C GLY A 881 -11.97 6.44 -6.67
N PHE A 882 -13.11 5.77 -6.88
CA PHE A 882 -13.59 4.68 -6.03
C PHE A 882 -12.72 3.42 -6.14
N TYR A 883 -12.14 3.20 -7.31
CA TYR A 883 -11.30 2.04 -7.63
C TYR A 883 -10.28 2.43 -8.71
N SER A 884 -9.04 1.95 -8.59
CA SER A 884 -8.10 1.98 -9.72
C SER A 884 -7.23 0.73 -9.72
N MET A 885 -7.42 -0.13 -10.72
CA MET A 885 -6.31 -0.89 -11.29
C MET A 885 -5.90 -0.12 -12.53
N TYR A 886 -4.74 0.54 -12.51
CA TYR A 886 -4.11 0.83 -13.79
C TYR A 886 -3.83 -0.53 -14.44
N PHE A 887 -4.18 -0.69 -15.72
CA PHE A 887 -3.75 -1.81 -16.58
C PHE A 887 -2.20 -1.90 -16.77
N ASN A 888 -1.44 -1.28 -15.85
CA ASN A 888 0.00 -1.32 -15.66
C ASN A 888 0.37 -1.80 -14.23
N PHE A 889 -0.51 -2.54 -13.54
CA PHE A 889 -0.20 -3.23 -12.27
C PHE A 889 0.00 -2.29 -11.05
N GLN A 890 -0.76 -1.20 -10.98
CA GLN A 890 -0.81 -0.36 -9.76
C GLN A 890 -1.98 -0.79 -8.86
N PRO A 891 -1.81 -0.75 -7.53
CA PRO A 891 -2.76 -1.32 -6.59
C PRO A 891 -4.03 -0.47 -6.41
N SER A 892 -5.08 -1.12 -5.89
CA SER A 892 -6.41 -0.53 -5.64
C SER A 892 -6.35 0.64 -4.63
N TYR A 893 -6.90 1.81 -4.98
CA TYR A 893 -7.11 2.94 -4.06
C TYR A 893 -7.83 2.55 -2.77
N SER A 894 -8.79 1.64 -2.85
CA SER A 894 -9.50 1.10 -1.69
C SER A 894 -8.60 0.28 -0.76
N ALA A 895 -7.64 -0.46 -1.33
CA ALA A 895 -6.65 -1.20 -0.57
C ALA A 895 -5.61 -0.26 0.08
N ALA A 896 -5.16 0.76 -0.67
CA ALA A 896 -4.31 1.82 -0.12
C ALA A 896 -5.00 2.55 1.04
N ASN A 897 -6.28 2.92 0.88
CA ASN A 897 -7.07 3.54 1.93
C ASN A 897 -7.18 2.67 3.19
N THR A 898 -7.47 1.38 3.00
CA THR A 898 -7.52 0.42 4.10
C THR A 898 -6.17 0.35 4.82
N LEU A 899 -5.07 0.34 4.08
CA LEU A 899 -3.72 0.38 4.63
C LEU A 899 -3.46 1.67 5.44
N ALA A 900 -3.88 2.85 4.95
CA ALA A 900 -3.79 4.09 5.72
C ALA A 900 -4.58 4.04 7.01
N ALA A 901 -5.81 3.51 6.98
CA ALA A 901 -6.60 3.34 8.18
C ALA A 901 -5.85 2.49 9.22
N GLY A 902 -5.18 1.42 8.78
CA GLY A 902 -4.32 0.60 9.61
C GLY A 902 -3.12 1.37 10.19
N PHE A 903 -2.43 2.18 9.39
CA PHE A 903 -1.32 3.01 9.88
C PHE A 903 -1.78 4.09 10.85
N ALA A 904 -2.83 4.84 10.53
CA ALA A 904 -3.31 5.91 11.39
C ALA A 904 -3.85 5.37 12.73
N TRP A 905 -4.38 4.14 12.73
CA TRP A 905 -4.77 3.44 13.95
C TRP A 905 -3.56 2.90 14.73
N ASN A 906 -2.53 2.38 14.05
CA ASN A 906 -1.36 1.71 14.62
C ASN A 906 -0.05 2.23 14.03
N THR A 907 0.27 3.48 14.33
CA THR A 907 1.45 4.20 13.81
C THR A 907 2.78 3.54 14.20
N ALA A 908 2.79 2.78 15.30
CA ALA A 908 3.96 2.10 15.80
C ALA A 908 3.98 0.58 15.55
N GLY A 909 2.93 -0.01 14.99
CA GLY A 909 2.66 -1.45 15.12
C GLY A 909 2.73 -2.27 13.83
N THR A 910 2.11 -1.75 12.78
CA THR A 910 1.82 -2.49 11.54
C THR A 910 1.80 -1.60 10.30
N GLY A 911 1.89 -0.28 10.48
CA GLY A 911 1.48 0.67 9.46
C GLY A 911 2.53 1.08 8.43
N ARG A 912 3.80 0.72 8.60
CA ARG A 912 4.84 1.03 7.60
C ARG A 912 5.09 -0.15 6.67
N GLN A 913 4.00 -0.71 6.14
CA GLN A 913 4.10 -1.69 5.06
C GLN A 913 3.92 -0.95 3.74
N SER A 914 4.70 -1.33 2.73
CA SER A 914 4.31 -1.00 1.36
C SER A 914 3.04 -1.78 1.02
N LEU A 915 2.23 -1.25 0.11
CA LEU A 915 1.02 -1.94 -0.32
C LEU A 915 1.28 -3.36 -0.86
N PRO A 916 2.36 -3.64 -1.62
CA PRO A 916 2.74 -4.99 -2.00
C PRO A 916 3.02 -5.92 -0.81
N GLU A 917 3.68 -5.43 0.26
CA GLU A 917 3.92 -6.22 1.48
C GLU A 917 2.60 -6.55 2.20
N ALA A 918 1.70 -5.57 2.30
CA ALA A 918 0.40 -5.74 2.91
C ALA A 918 -0.48 -6.72 2.10
N ILE A 919 -0.41 -6.69 0.78
CA ILE A 919 -1.09 -7.63 -0.12
C ILE A 919 -0.48 -9.03 0.03
N ALA A 920 0.85 -9.15 -0.02
CA ALA A 920 1.56 -10.42 0.01
C ALA A 920 1.32 -11.24 1.29
N ASN A 921 1.00 -10.57 2.40
CA ASN A 921 0.74 -11.26 3.66
C ASN A 921 -0.66 -11.88 3.75
N GLY A 922 -1.59 -11.54 2.84
CA GLY A 922 -2.95 -12.04 2.76
C GLY A 922 -3.98 -11.34 3.66
N TYR A 923 -3.58 -10.62 4.71
CA TYR A 923 -4.51 -9.96 5.62
C TYR A 923 -5.24 -8.79 4.98
N LEU A 924 -4.53 -7.90 4.28
CA LEU A 924 -5.14 -6.73 3.65
C LEU A 924 -6.14 -7.15 2.54
N PRO A 925 -5.82 -8.11 1.65
CA PRO A 925 -6.78 -8.66 0.70
C PRO A 925 -8.02 -9.22 1.37
N THR A 926 -7.85 -10.06 2.40
CA THR A 926 -8.97 -10.65 3.13
C THR A 926 -9.83 -9.58 3.82
N ALA A 927 -9.21 -8.58 4.47
CA ALA A 927 -9.92 -7.46 5.09
C ALA A 927 -10.74 -6.64 4.07
N CYS A 928 -10.19 -6.41 2.88
CA CYS A 928 -10.93 -5.73 1.80
C CYS A 928 -12.09 -6.58 1.30
N GLN A 929 -11.87 -7.90 1.12
CA GLN A 929 -12.88 -8.82 0.63
C GLN A 929 -14.07 -8.98 1.59
N LEU A 930 -13.88 -8.86 2.91
CA LEU A 930 -14.98 -8.92 3.89
C LEU A 930 -16.09 -7.90 3.61
N ARG A 931 -15.78 -6.82 2.89
CA ARG A 931 -16.72 -5.77 2.50
C ARG A 931 -17.60 -6.12 1.30
N ALA A 932 -17.28 -7.22 0.62
CA ALA A 932 -18.14 -7.78 -0.43
C ALA A 932 -19.39 -8.48 0.15
N VAL A 933 -19.44 -8.71 1.47
CA VAL A 933 -20.66 -9.19 2.14
C VAL A 933 -21.64 -8.03 2.24
N ASN A 934 -22.77 -8.15 1.53
CA ASN A 934 -23.80 -7.12 1.50
C ASN A 934 -24.74 -7.22 2.71
N HIS A 935 -25.39 -6.10 3.04
CA HIS A 935 -26.60 -6.13 3.85
C HIS A 935 -27.70 -6.73 2.99
N ALA A 936 -28.21 -7.91 3.32
CA ALA A 936 -29.26 -8.49 2.52
C ALA A 936 -30.65 -7.93 2.92
N PRO A 937 -31.59 -7.81 1.97
CA PRO A 937 -32.96 -7.39 2.25
C PRO A 937 -33.63 -8.28 3.31
N ALA A 938 -34.59 -7.73 4.05
CA ALA A 938 -35.32 -8.48 5.08
C ALA A 938 -36.02 -9.73 4.49
N GLY A 939 -35.88 -10.89 5.14
CA GLY A 939 -36.71 -12.09 4.88
C GLY A 939 -35.99 -13.37 4.45
N GLY A 940 -34.70 -13.34 4.07
CA GLY A 940 -33.96 -14.55 3.65
C GLY A 940 -33.15 -15.18 4.78
N SER A 941 -33.53 -16.39 5.25
CA SER A 941 -32.85 -17.12 6.33
C SER A 941 -32.07 -18.37 5.90
N GLU A 942 -32.17 -18.78 4.64
CA GLU A 942 -31.57 -20.01 4.10
C GLU A 942 -30.82 -19.73 2.78
N ILE A 943 -29.69 -20.41 2.57
CA ILE A 943 -28.91 -20.36 1.33
C ILE A 943 -29.20 -21.66 0.56
N ILE A 944 -29.74 -21.55 -0.64
CA ILE A 944 -30.12 -22.70 -1.47
C ILE A 944 -29.23 -22.73 -2.72
N PRO A 945 -28.54 -23.85 -3.01
CA PRO A 945 -27.78 -24.00 -4.26
C PRO A 945 -28.72 -24.08 -5.48
N ILE A 946 -28.44 -23.30 -6.52
CA ILE A 946 -29.23 -23.30 -7.77
C ILE A 946 -28.50 -24.16 -8.83
N ALA A 947 -28.99 -25.40 -9.01
CA ALA A 947 -28.72 -26.39 -10.10
C ALA A 947 -27.32 -27.04 -10.30
N GLY A 948 -27.33 -28.39 -10.45
CA GLY A 948 -26.32 -29.23 -11.15
C GLY A 948 -25.12 -29.73 -10.33
N GLU A 949 -24.66 -30.96 -10.56
CA GLU A 949 -23.71 -31.72 -9.71
C GLU A 949 -22.44 -30.99 -9.20
N ALA A 950 -22.09 -31.35 -7.95
CA ALA A 950 -21.00 -30.86 -7.09
C ALA A 950 -21.17 -29.44 -6.53
N SER A 951 -21.82 -29.37 -5.36
CA SER A 951 -21.66 -28.21 -4.46
C SER A 951 -20.23 -28.23 -3.89
N LEU A 952 -19.43 -27.23 -4.21
CA LEU A 952 -18.18 -26.99 -3.48
C LEU A 952 -18.52 -26.10 -2.28
N ASN A 953 -18.16 -26.58 -1.09
CA ASN A 953 -18.04 -25.73 0.08
C ASN A 953 -16.73 -24.94 -0.03
N ILE A 954 -16.74 -23.81 -0.74
CA ILE A 954 -15.60 -22.90 -0.71
C ILE A 954 -15.73 -22.06 0.55
N ALA A 955 -14.77 -22.21 1.47
CA ALA A 955 -14.69 -21.43 2.70
C ALA A 955 -15.99 -21.41 3.54
N ASN A 956 -16.71 -22.54 3.60
CA ASN A 956 -17.98 -22.72 4.33
C ASN A 956 -19.24 -22.10 3.69
N ILE A 957 -19.19 -21.71 2.41
CA ILE A 957 -20.39 -21.33 1.65
C ILE A 957 -20.74 -22.46 0.69
N PRO A 958 -21.97 -23.03 0.75
CA PRO A 958 -22.43 -23.95 -0.27
C PRO A 958 -22.57 -23.21 -1.61
N THR A 959 -21.73 -23.54 -2.60
CA THR A 959 -21.84 -22.99 -3.97
C THR A 959 -22.00 -24.13 -4.96
N ALA A 960 -22.99 -24.06 -5.85
CA ALA A 960 -23.10 -24.95 -7.00
C ALA A 960 -22.12 -24.49 -8.08
N PHE A 961 -21.26 -25.40 -8.55
CA PHE A 961 -20.33 -25.09 -9.64
C PHE A 961 -20.96 -25.41 -10.99
N THR A 962 -20.93 -24.46 -11.92
CA THR A 962 -21.01 -24.78 -13.35
C THR A 962 -19.59 -24.76 -13.91
N GLY A 963 -18.98 -25.94 -14.07
CA GLY A 963 -17.72 -26.09 -14.80
C GLY A 963 -17.86 -25.95 -16.32
N GLN A 964 -18.85 -25.20 -16.80
CA GLN A 964 -19.17 -25.01 -18.21
C GLN A 964 -19.45 -23.51 -18.47
N VAL A 965 -19.23 -23.07 -19.71
CA VAL A 965 -19.73 -21.80 -20.24
C VAL A 965 -21.18 -21.65 -19.78
N LEU A 966 -21.53 -20.53 -19.14
CA LEU A 966 -22.91 -20.29 -18.72
C LEU A 966 -23.81 -20.56 -19.93
N PRO A 967 -24.82 -21.44 -19.82
CA PRO A 967 -25.86 -21.50 -20.86
C PRO A 967 -26.43 -20.09 -21.02
N GLU A 968 -26.89 -19.73 -22.23
CA GLU A 968 -27.46 -18.40 -22.49
C GLU A 968 -28.56 -18.01 -21.46
N GLU A 969 -29.23 -19.02 -20.89
CA GLU A 969 -30.22 -18.88 -19.82
C GLU A 969 -30.02 -19.92 -18.72
N VAL A 970 -30.07 -19.49 -17.46
CA VAL A 970 -30.11 -20.32 -16.26
C VAL A 970 -31.55 -20.33 -15.71
N PRO A 971 -32.29 -21.45 -15.79
CA PRO A 971 -33.63 -21.53 -15.24
C PRO A 971 -33.57 -21.58 -13.71
N ILE A 972 -34.33 -20.70 -13.05
CA ILE A 972 -34.46 -20.67 -11.58
C ILE A 972 -35.93 -20.52 -11.24
N SER A 973 -36.39 -21.07 -10.12
CA SER A 973 -37.81 -20.94 -9.72
C SER A 973 -37.88 -20.69 -8.23
N GLY A 974 -38.28 -19.48 -7.84
CA GLY A 974 -38.43 -19.15 -6.42
C GLY A 974 -38.32 -17.65 -6.14
N LYS A 975 -38.54 -17.30 -4.88
CA LYS A 975 -38.37 -15.94 -4.35
C LYS A 975 -37.06 -15.90 -3.58
N PHE A 976 -36.15 -15.03 -4.01
CA PHE A 976 -34.79 -14.96 -3.46
C PHE A 976 -34.51 -13.54 -2.98
N ALA A 977 -33.98 -13.39 -1.77
CA ALA A 977 -33.57 -12.08 -1.25
C ALA A 977 -32.23 -11.63 -1.85
N GLU A 978 -31.38 -12.57 -2.24
CA GLU A 978 -30.03 -12.34 -2.71
C GLU A 978 -29.64 -13.47 -3.68
N LEU A 979 -28.76 -13.18 -4.64
CA LEU A 979 -28.14 -14.15 -5.54
C LEU A 979 -26.61 -14.08 -5.40
N PHE A 980 -25.97 -15.25 -5.31
CA PHE A 980 -24.51 -15.38 -5.28
C PHE A 980 -24.00 -15.91 -6.62
N PHE A 981 -23.06 -15.21 -7.22
CA PHE A 981 -22.41 -15.58 -8.46
C PHE A 981 -20.99 -16.06 -8.16
N LEU A 982 -20.57 -17.13 -8.84
CA LEU A 982 -19.19 -17.59 -8.88
C LEU A 982 -18.75 -17.65 -10.34
N HIS A 983 -17.91 -16.71 -10.74
CA HIS A 983 -17.71 -16.39 -12.15
C HIS A 983 -16.31 -15.81 -12.41
N ASN A 984 -15.88 -15.82 -13.66
CA ASN A 984 -14.65 -15.18 -14.11
C ASN A 984 -14.76 -14.78 -15.58
N ILE A 985 -13.80 -13.98 -16.03
CA ILE A 985 -13.59 -13.66 -17.44
C ILE A 985 -12.46 -14.58 -17.95
N THR A 986 -12.76 -15.40 -18.96
CA THR A 986 -11.75 -16.17 -19.68
C THR A 986 -11.53 -15.53 -21.05
N CYS A 987 -10.32 -15.05 -21.30
CA CYS A 987 -9.94 -14.56 -22.63
C CYS A 987 -9.23 -15.68 -23.40
N PRO A 988 -9.71 -16.07 -24.59
CA PRO A 988 -8.98 -17.01 -25.44
C PRO A 988 -7.55 -16.50 -25.72
N PRO A 989 -6.55 -17.39 -25.85
CA PRO A 989 -5.20 -16.97 -26.25
C PRO A 989 -5.23 -16.14 -27.54
N GLY A 990 -4.66 -14.94 -27.51
CA GLY A 990 -4.64 -14.02 -28.66
C GLY A 990 -5.90 -13.18 -28.87
N TYR A 991 -6.95 -13.33 -28.04
CA TYR A 991 -8.20 -12.57 -28.13
C TYR A 991 -8.04 -11.08 -27.79
N LEU A 992 -7.18 -10.76 -26.82
CA LEU A 992 -6.77 -9.38 -26.52
C LEU A 992 -5.39 -9.14 -27.13
N ASN A 993 -5.37 -8.61 -28.35
CA ASN A 993 -4.12 -8.14 -28.94
C ASN A 993 -3.63 -6.86 -28.23
N PRO A 994 -2.37 -6.44 -28.42
CA PRO A 994 -1.84 -5.22 -27.79
C PRO A 994 -2.66 -3.95 -28.06
N GLU A 995 -3.35 -3.85 -29.20
CA GLU A 995 -4.27 -2.75 -29.50
C GLU A 995 -5.58 -2.82 -28.70
N GLN A 996 -6.17 -4.00 -28.51
CA GLN A 996 -7.36 -4.21 -27.69
C GLN A 996 -7.04 -4.00 -26.20
N MET A 997 -5.87 -4.46 -25.76
CA MET A 997 -5.32 -4.11 -24.44
C MET A 997 -5.09 -2.60 -24.30
N LYS A 998 -4.66 -1.92 -25.38
CA LYS A 998 -4.52 -0.46 -25.40
C LYS A 998 -5.89 0.26 -25.39
N LYS A 999 -6.92 -0.33 -26.01
CA LYS A 999 -8.31 0.16 -25.95
C LYS A 999 -8.91 0.02 -24.55
N LEU A 1000 -8.74 -1.14 -23.90
CA LEU A 1000 -9.04 -1.33 -22.46
C LEU A 1000 -8.27 -0.33 -21.57
N LYS A 1001 -7.01 0.00 -21.93
CA LYS A 1001 -6.24 1.07 -21.27
C LYS A 1001 -6.74 2.50 -21.55
N SER A 1002 -7.64 2.70 -22.50
CA SER A 1002 -8.20 4.02 -22.86
C SER A 1002 -9.66 4.20 -22.48
N GLY A 1003 -10.42 3.10 -22.32
CA GLY A 1003 -11.85 3.08 -21.99
C GLY A 1003 -12.17 3.49 -20.56
N TRP A 1004 -11.26 3.25 -19.60
CA TRP A 1004 -11.45 3.57 -18.17
C TRP A 1004 -11.80 5.03 -17.86
N ARG A 1005 -11.52 5.97 -18.76
CA ARG A 1005 -11.94 7.37 -18.60
C ARG A 1005 -13.45 7.58 -18.80
N GLN A 1006 -14.16 6.61 -19.37
CA GLN A 1006 -15.60 6.63 -19.59
C GLN A 1006 -16.37 5.75 -18.61
N TYR A 1007 -15.73 4.72 -18.06
CA TYR A 1007 -16.30 3.78 -17.09
C TYR A 1007 -15.47 3.76 -15.80
N LEU A 1008 -15.88 4.56 -14.82
CA LEU A 1008 -15.13 4.84 -13.59
C LEU A 1008 -15.10 3.69 -12.59
N TYR A 1009 -16.08 2.79 -12.68
CA TYR A 1009 -16.20 1.66 -11.76
C TYR A 1009 -15.49 0.41 -12.29
N GLY A 1010 -15.08 0.43 -13.55
CA GLY A 1010 -14.40 -0.65 -14.27
C GLY A 1010 -14.96 -0.82 -15.67
N GLU A 1011 -14.34 -1.66 -16.50
CA GLU A 1011 -14.81 -1.87 -17.87
C GLU A 1011 -16.05 -2.77 -17.89
N PRO A 1012 -17.12 -2.42 -18.62
CA PRO A 1012 -18.28 -3.30 -18.80
C PRO A 1012 -17.86 -4.65 -19.40
N ALA A 1013 -18.35 -5.73 -18.80
CA ALA A 1013 -18.15 -7.11 -19.24
C ALA A 1013 -19.47 -7.76 -19.70
N GLY A 1014 -20.57 -7.01 -19.69
CA GLY A 1014 -21.93 -7.46 -19.98
C GLY A 1014 -22.86 -7.24 -18.79
N ALA A 1015 -23.99 -7.95 -18.75
CA ALA A 1015 -24.91 -7.93 -17.63
C ALA A 1015 -25.59 -9.29 -17.44
N TYR A 1016 -25.94 -9.63 -16.19
CA TYR A 1016 -26.97 -10.65 -15.95
C TYR A 1016 -28.34 -10.00 -15.94
N GLN A 1017 -29.27 -10.47 -16.75
CA GLN A 1017 -30.66 -10.04 -16.72
C GLN A 1017 -31.50 -11.01 -15.89
N VAL A 1018 -32.05 -10.52 -14.79
CA VAL A 1018 -32.95 -11.28 -13.91
C VAL A 1018 -34.38 -11.10 -14.40
N HIS A 1019 -35.06 -12.21 -14.73
CA HIS A 1019 -36.44 -12.19 -15.22
C HIS A 1019 -37.40 -12.65 -14.12
N TYR A 1020 -38.38 -11.80 -13.79
CA TYR A 1020 -39.42 -12.12 -12.81
C TYR A 1020 -40.65 -12.76 -13.47
N ALA A 1021 -41.45 -13.48 -12.68
CA ALA A 1021 -42.65 -14.16 -13.13
C ALA A 1021 -43.76 -13.20 -13.62
N ASP A 1022 -43.71 -11.93 -13.21
CA ASP A 1022 -44.62 -10.87 -13.68
C ASP A 1022 -44.20 -10.26 -15.03
N GLY A 1023 -43.10 -10.74 -15.62
CA GLY A 1023 -42.54 -10.25 -16.88
C GLY A 1023 -41.58 -9.07 -16.74
N SER A 1024 -41.41 -8.50 -15.54
CA SER A 1024 -40.41 -7.46 -15.31
C SER A 1024 -38.98 -8.03 -15.32
N THR A 1025 -38.01 -7.16 -15.59
CA THR A 1025 -36.58 -7.51 -15.59
C THR A 1025 -35.75 -6.51 -14.79
N VAL A 1026 -34.64 -6.99 -14.24
CA VAL A 1026 -33.60 -6.14 -13.64
C VAL A 1026 -32.23 -6.58 -14.16
N ASP A 1027 -31.43 -5.61 -14.59
CA ASP A 1027 -30.07 -5.86 -15.04
C ASP A 1027 -29.09 -5.76 -13.87
N ILE A 1028 -28.18 -6.72 -13.81
CA ILE A 1028 -27.02 -6.76 -12.93
C ILE A 1028 -25.81 -6.46 -13.81
N PRO A 1029 -25.30 -5.22 -13.84
CA PRO A 1029 -24.14 -4.89 -14.65
C PRO A 1029 -22.93 -5.70 -14.18
N LEU A 1030 -22.23 -6.32 -15.12
CA LEU A 1030 -20.94 -6.96 -14.87
C LEU A 1030 -19.85 -5.98 -15.29
N THR A 1031 -18.98 -5.68 -14.34
CA THR A 1031 -17.96 -4.67 -14.50
C THR A 1031 -16.65 -5.27 -14.02
N ALA A 1032 -15.72 -5.42 -14.96
CA ALA A 1032 -14.40 -5.96 -14.68
C ALA A 1032 -13.74 -5.12 -13.58
N PHE A 1033 -13.16 -5.80 -12.59
CA PHE A 1033 -12.54 -5.24 -11.39
C PHE A 1033 -13.49 -4.66 -10.32
N GLU A 1034 -14.78 -4.48 -10.61
CA GLU A 1034 -15.79 -4.18 -9.58
C GLU A 1034 -16.36 -5.48 -9.00
N ASN A 1035 -17.02 -6.29 -9.83
CA ASN A 1035 -17.73 -7.49 -9.39
C ASN A 1035 -17.32 -8.77 -10.15
N ILE A 1036 -16.49 -8.68 -11.18
CA ILE A 1036 -15.92 -9.83 -11.90
C ILE A 1036 -14.45 -9.57 -12.24
N GLY A 1037 -13.62 -10.61 -12.34
CA GLY A 1037 -12.23 -10.49 -12.77
C GLY A 1037 -11.80 -11.59 -13.73
N PHE A 1038 -10.60 -11.45 -14.29
CA PHE A 1038 -10.04 -12.41 -15.22
C PHE A 1038 -9.54 -13.68 -14.51
N ALA A 1039 -9.67 -14.82 -15.19
CA ALA A 1039 -9.27 -16.13 -14.66
C ALA A 1039 -7.75 -16.27 -14.45
N ASP A 1040 -6.95 -15.71 -15.37
CA ASP A 1040 -5.48 -15.81 -15.40
C ASP A 1040 -4.81 -14.44 -15.19
N VAL A 1041 -4.96 -13.87 -13.99
CA VAL A 1041 -4.26 -12.66 -13.55
C VAL A 1041 -3.31 -12.96 -12.41
N ALA A 1042 -2.20 -12.22 -12.31
CA ALA A 1042 -1.28 -12.36 -11.17
C ALA A 1042 -2.02 -12.20 -9.82
N ALA A 1043 -1.56 -12.87 -8.76
CA ALA A 1043 -2.26 -12.91 -7.47
C ALA A 1043 -2.47 -11.51 -6.87
N GLU A 1044 -1.50 -10.61 -7.06
CA GLU A 1044 -1.56 -9.21 -6.65
C GLU A 1044 -2.67 -8.39 -7.35
N ASN A 1045 -3.24 -8.89 -8.45
CA ASN A 1045 -4.29 -8.23 -9.23
C ASN A 1045 -5.69 -8.87 -9.05
N THR A 1046 -5.97 -9.43 -7.88
CA THR A 1046 -7.21 -10.19 -7.63
C THR A 1046 -8.20 -9.46 -6.73
N LEU A 1047 -7.87 -8.26 -6.26
CA LEU A 1047 -8.80 -7.46 -5.46
C LEU A 1047 -9.94 -6.94 -6.32
N LEU A 1048 -11.14 -6.91 -5.75
CA LEU A 1048 -12.34 -6.36 -6.37
C LEU A 1048 -12.98 -5.34 -5.41
N LEU A 1049 -13.77 -4.41 -5.94
CA LEU A 1049 -14.51 -3.43 -5.13
C LEU A 1049 -15.75 -4.05 -4.46
N ALA A 1050 -16.53 -4.83 -5.21
CA ALA A 1050 -17.80 -5.38 -4.77
C ALA A 1050 -17.80 -6.92 -4.71
N GLY A 1051 -16.66 -7.56 -4.99
CA GLY A 1051 -16.52 -9.02 -5.00
C GLY A 1051 -15.34 -9.54 -4.20
N ARG A 1052 -15.20 -10.86 -4.19
CA ARG A 1052 -14.11 -11.57 -3.53
C ARG A 1052 -13.45 -12.55 -4.49
N ALA A 1053 -12.12 -12.51 -4.60
CA ALA A 1053 -11.38 -13.55 -5.28
C ALA A 1053 -11.29 -14.81 -4.42
N LEU A 1054 -11.54 -15.95 -5.06
CA LEU A 1054 -11.37 -17.29 -4.52
C LEU A 1054 -10.23 -17.96 -5.28
N TYR A 1055 -9.17 -18.28 -4.54
CA TYR A 1055 -7.95 -18.86 -5.08
C TYR A 1055 -8.10 -20.38 -5.13
N ASN A 1056 -8.78 -20.94 -6.14
CA ASN A 1056 -8.93 -22.39 -6.23
C ASN A 1056 -9.26 -22.85 -7.64
N ARG A 1057 -8.24 -23.32 -8.39
CA ARG A 1057 -8.18 -24.59 -9.16
C ARG A 1057 -6.90 -24.57 -10.01
N ARG A 1058 -6.12 -25.65 -10.01
CA ARG A 1058 -5.13 -25.84 -11.09
C ARG A 1058 -5.87 -26.06 -12.40
N ASP A 1059 -5.39 -25.43 -13.46
CA ASP A 1059 -5.93 -25.64 -14.80
C ASP A 1059 -5.85 -27.16 -15.12
N PRO A 1060 -6.97 -27.79 -15.53
CA PRO A 1060 -6.98 -29.22 -15.86
C PRO A 1060 -6.03 -29.59 -17.00
N GLU A 1061 -5.77 -28.67 -17.93
CA GLU A 1061 -4.91 -28.86 -19.10
C GLU A 1061 -3.46 -28.40 -18.83
N ASP A 1062 -3.25 -27.52 -17.86
CA ASP A 1062 -1.93 -27.04 -17.46
C ASP A 1062 -1.81 -26.91 -15.93
N SER A 1063 -1.31 -27.98 -15.28
CA SER A 1063 -1.16 -27.99 -13.82
C SER A 1063 -0.23 -26.91 -13.23
N SER A 1064 0.49 -26.16 -14.08
CA SER A 1064 1.27 -24.98 -13.68
C SER A 1064 0.46 -23.68 -13.64
N LYS A 1065 -0.74 -23.64 -14.24
CA LYS A 1065 -1.66 -22.50 -14.25
C LYS A 1065 -2.73 -22.64 -13.18
N GLN A 1066 -3.11 -21.52 -12.59
CA GLN A 1066 -4.19 -21.42 -11.61
C GLN A 1066 -5.35 -20.64 -12.21
N ILE A 1067 -6.55 -21.20 -12.15
CA ILE A 1067 -7.80 -20.55 -12.54
C ILE A 1067 -8.38 -19.87 -11.30
N ARG A 1068 -8.67 -18.58 -11.44
CA ARG A 1068 -9.30 -17.79 -10.38
C ARG A 1068 -10.79 -17.63 -10.64
N TYR A 1069 -11.57 -17.72 -9.58
CA TYR A 1069 -12.99 -17.41 -9.59
C TYR A 1069 -13.27 -16.25 -8.66
N TYR A 1070 -14.28 -15.47 -8.98
CA TYR A 1070 -14.71 -14.33 -8.19
C TYR A 1070 -16.12 -14.59 -7.70
N GLN A 1071 -16.36 -14.34 -6.42
CA GLN A 1071 -17.66 -14.39 -5.81
C GLN A 1071 -18.23 -12.97 -5.74
N PHE A 1072 -19.46 -12.81 -6.21
CA PHE A 1072 -20.21 -11.57 -6.12
C PHE A 1072 -21.62 -11.87 -5.57
N ALA A 1073 -22.10 -11.03 -4.68
CA ALA A 1073 -23.45 -11.12 -4.14
C ALA A 1073 -24.28 -9.95 -4.65
N TRP A 1074 -25.50 -10.22 -5.14
CA TRP A 1074 -26.44 -9.22 -5.60
C TRP A 1074 -27.71 -9.26 -4.77
N ASN A 1075 -28.05 -8.13 -4.15
CA ASN A 1075 -29.30 -7.96 -3.43
C ASN A 1075 -30.47 -7.80 -4.40
N ASN A 1076 -31.46 -8.68 -4.30
CA ASN A 1076 -32.68 -8.55 -5.10
C ASN A 1076 -33.49 -7.35 -4.60
N PRO A 1077 -33.76 -6.32 -5.42
CA PRO A 1077 -34.57 -5.18 -5.01
C PRO A 1077 -36.05 -5.55 -4.79
N PHE A 1078 -36.50 -6.71 -5.28
CA PHE A 1078 -37.85 -7.23 -5.19
C PHE A 1078 -37.86 -8.66 -4.62
N PRO A 1079 -37.44 -8.86 -3.35
CA PRO A 1079 -37.33 -10.18 -2.74
C PRO A 1079 -38.65 -10.94 -2.67
N GLU A 1080 -39.78 -10.24 -2.71
CA GLU A 1080 -41.14 -10.79 -2.69
C GLU A 1080 -41.61 -11.36 -4.04
N ARG A 1081 -40.92 -11.04 -5.14
CA ARG A 1081 -41.26 -11.48 -6.50
C ARG A 1081 -40.54 -12.77 -6.86
N GLU A 1082 -41.24 -13.64 -7.59
CA GLU A 1082 -40.68 -14.91 -8.06
C GLU A 1082 -39.77 -14.64 -9.27
N ILE A 1083 -38.54 -15.16 -9.25
CA ILE A 1083 -37.60 -15.14 -10.39
C ILE A 1083 -37.80 -16.43 -11.20
N ARG A 1084 -37.79 -16.32 -12.53
CA ARG A 1084 -38.00 -17.41 -13.50
C ARG A 1084 -36.73 -17.87 -14.20
N LYS A 1085 -35.83 -16.94 -14.49
CA LYS A 1085 -34.54 -17.23 -15.14
C LYS A 1085 -33.57 -16.07 -14.98
N ILE A 1086 -32.31 -16.38 -15.19
CA ILE A 1086 -31.24 -15.40 -15.34
C ILE A 1086 -30.62 -15.62 -16.71
N SER A 1087 -30.51 -14.57 -17.52
CA SER A 1087 -29.87 -14.60 -18.83
C SER A 1087 -28.58 -13.80 -18.80
N PHE A 1088 -27.58 -14.19 -19.58
CA PHE A 1088 -26.37 -13.38 -19.76
C PHE A 1088 -26.47 -12.55 -21.04
N VAL A 1089 -26.29 -11.25 -20.92
CA VAL A 1089 -26.24 -10.30 -22.04
C VAL A 1089 -24.78 -9.86 -22.20
N PRO A 1090 -24.06 -10.31 -23.23
CA PRO A 1090 -22.67 -9.90 -23.45
C PRO A 1090 -22.60 -8.41 -23.80
N GLU A 1091 -21.50 -7.76 -23.40
CA GLU A 1091 -21.19 -6.42 -23.90
C GLU A 1091 -20.97 -6.52 -25.42
N THR A 1092 -21.68 -5.71 -26.20
CA THR A 1092 -21.68 -5.79 -27.68
C THR A 1092 -20.54 -4.99 -28.33
N THR A 1093 -19.68 -4.33 -27.54
CA THR A 1093 -18.68 -3.37 -28.01
C THR A 1093 -17.24 -3.75 -27.73
#